data_AF-A0A8S1REJ8-F1
#
_entry.id   AF-A0A8S1REJ8-F1
#
_cell.length_a   1.000
_cell.length_b   1.000
_cell.length_c   1.000
_cell.angle_alpha   90.00
_cell.angle_beta   90.00
_cell.angle_gamma   90.00
#
_symmetry.space_group_name_H-M   'P 1'
#
loop_
_entity.id
_entity.type
_entity.pdbx_description
1 polymer ?
#
loop_
_entity_poly.entity_id
_entity_poly.type
_entity_poly.pdbx_seq_one_letter_code
_entity_poly.pdbx_strand_id
1 'polypeptide(L)'
;MNQLYLNDLHASHVQVHSPSGEQRLLFQDALGQIKLRQVNIQTRLKEVLIQAIQKLRKYTKIKNLSLLSKQQLQAFNDVSSSYIQQQKKGKDSSQFEKQYYQYKQQNVSLQFLVSSLMTMVKHRSLNSIKASHPVLIFWSFLKFLLVLHLCFIFPLSDSFIFQLDEFIQIQMPIFFVEIVILTIDIIMRLNVQIYNKGILITQTRNIIIQYFRKEFLIDFGGLLGLIVFLLYSFTPLKYLFILKLKELSTFMEVFKYEIDPKGKFKNHLKLLKLLITVVLLAHCFACVWIGIGQHSMDQNWIEQRGLQDSHWIQIYLFGLYFAITTMTTVGYGDITPINSYEVLVSICLTLFSSCIFAYVFNTITSILKDLDADKSKVKHDLEILSHYMKKRNIDSDLQKRVENYLRLVYKHQPSTQEKKIFGKLSPQLKQELNEQDKGLLLLKQPVLVNNFSLKLLRELIESVQEINLTPQEKLSYDSGLYILLKGNINIIFGEGKSIVGNLKPGDGIGLKSLFNEQQQNKKLILISEGFSTIYFISQSDFFKKLKDTDLDQFYQIRDRVMIQNYDNLFLKCLLCRKQGHEICEDIYFNLNKELILAKYQYSADQDRQKSFIRKRKEKSKAFYELEFRRRSANLCYQRTIKTMKMQEKESDEEDDNSQNEESDQESYDDLEQSRHYLDENKDSISVFFDKQATPKQQNNKPEFKSMRTKIKGSSIVRMLQNYTQQKVQYQDFCIINDFEKMKFYRMYYPTFNYDSAIKTYNQWRKKTIQLNLE
;
A
#
# COMPACT_ATOMS: atom_id res chain seq x y z
N MET A 1 -24.73 -74.38 -46.06
CA MET A 1 -25.33 -74.57 -47.39
C MET A 1 -24.84 -73.43 -48.28
N ASN A 2 -23.61 -73.41 -48.79
CA ASN A 2 -22.90 -74.45 -49.52
C ASN A 2 -21.41 -74.47 -49.15
N GLN A 3 -20.96 -75.61 -48.65
CA GLN A 3 -19.55 -76.00 -48.52
C GLN A 3 -19.37 -77.37 -49.19
N LEU A 4 -19.96 -77.51 -50.38
CA LEU A 4 -19.98 -78.70 -51.23
C LEU A 4 -19.78 -78.20 -52.67
N TYR A 5 -18.99 -78.93 -53.45
CA TYR A 5 -18.40 -78.58 -54.76
C TYR A 5 -17.03 -77.89 -54.73
N LEU A 6 -16.14 -78.39 -53.86
CA LEU A 6 -14.73 -78.55 -54.18
C LEU A 6 -14.50 -80.06 -54.30
N ASN A 7 -14.65 -80.57 -55.51
CA ASN A 7 -14.17 -81.85 -56.05
C ASN A 7 -14.96 -82.09 -57.34
N ASP A 8 -14.26 -82.42 -58.42
CA ASP A 8 -14.75 -82.73 -59.77
C ASP A 8 -14.54 -81.61 -60.79
N LEU A 9 -13.30 -81.48 -61.26
CA LEU A 9 -12.96 -81.50 -62.68
C LEU A 9 -11.43 -81.56 -62.81
N HIS A 10 -10.94 -82.80 -62.75
CA HIS A 10 -9.61 -83.19 -63.20
C HIS A 10 -9.41 -82.86 -64.68
N ALA A 11 -8.17 -82.48 -64.99
CA ALA A 11 -7.45 -82.84 -66.20
C ALA A 11 -8.09 -82.49 -67.57
N SER A 12 -7.69 -81.33 -68.10
CA SER A 12 -7.35 -81.25 -69.51
C SER A 12 -6.06 -80.42 -69.66
N HIS A 13 -4.97 -81.13 -69.97
CA HIS A 13 -3.73 -80.52 -70.45
C HIS A 13 -4.03 -79.84 -71.79
N VAL A 14 -4.11 -78.51 -71.78
CA VAL A 14 -3.93 -77.70 -72.98
C VAL A 14 -2.79 -76.74 -72.69
N GLN A 15 -1.64 -77.01 -73.32
CA GLN A 15 -0.55 -76.04 -73.42
C GLN A 15 -1.07 -74.82 -74.16
N VAL A 16 -1.25 -73.70 -73.46
CA VAL A 16 -1.50 -72.40 -74.08
C VAL A 16 -0.31 -71.51 -73.76
N HIS A 17 0.34 -71.05 -74.83
CA HIS A 17 1.48 -70.15 -74.83
C HIS A 17 1.29 -68.96 -73.88
N SER A 18 2.39 -68.57 -73.23
CA SER A 18 2.49 -67.34 -72.46
C SER A 18 2.11 -66.14 -73.33
N PRO A 19 1.12 -65.31 -72.92
CA PRO A 19 0.76 -64.11 -73.66
C PRO A 19 1.88 -63.07 -73.58
N SER A 20 2.13 -62.37 -74.69
CA SER A 20 3.14 -61.30 -74.80
C SER A 20 2.83 -60.12 -73.87
N GLY A 21 3.84 -59.28 -73.60
CA GLY A 21 3.79 -58.21 -72.60
C GLY A 21 2.61 -57.23 -72.72
N GLU A 22 2.11 -56.96 -73.93
CA GLU A 22 0.93 -56.11 -74.17
C GLU A 22 -0.39 -56.78 -73.76
N GLN A 23 -0.52 -58.10 -73.93
CA GLN A 23 -1.73 -58.83 -73.54
C GLN A 23 -1.86 -58.95 -72.01
N ARG A 24 -0.75 -59.00 -71.27
CA ARG A 24 -0.75 -58.90 -69.80
C ARG A 24 -1.18 -57.52 -69.30
N LEU A 25 -0.76 -56.46 -69.99
CA LEU A 25 -1.11 -55.08 -69.64
C LEU A 25 -2.60 -54.82 -69.90
N LEU A 26 -3.13 -55.24 -71.05
CA LEU A 26 -4.57 -55.17 -71.35
C LEU A 26 -5.42 -56.02 -70.39
N PHE A 27 -4.92 -57.18 -69.95
CA PHE A 27 -5.63 -58.02 -68.97
C PHE A 27 -5.61 -57.42 -67.56
N GLN A 28 -4.51 -56.78 -67.14
CA GLN A 28 -4.43 -56.06 -65.88
C GLN A 28 -5.30 -54.80 -65.87
N ASP A 29 -5.39 -54.08 -67.00
CA ASP A 29 -6.23 -52.90 -67.13
C ASP A 29 -7.73 -53.28 -67.18
N ALA A 30 -8.07 -54.39 -67.84
CA ALA A 30 -9.42 -54.97 -67.78
C ALA A 30 -9.80 -55.42 -66.36
N LEU A 31 -8.89 -56.07 -65.62
CA LEU A 31 -9.08 -56.43 -64.21
C LEU A 31 -9.21 -55.20 -63.30
N GLY A 32 -8.47 -54.12 -63.57
CA GLY A 32 -8.57 -52.84 -62.89
C GLY A 32 -9.93 -52.17 -63.12
N GLN A 33 -10.40 -52.14 -64.37
CA GLN A 33 -11.73 -51.61 -64.70
C GLN A 33 -12.88 -52.46 -64.16
N ILE A 34 -12.72 -53.79 -64.09
CA ILE A 34 -13.71 -54.69 -63.46
C ILE A 34 -13.76 -54.47 -61.94
N LYS A 35 -12.61 -54.31 -61.27
CA LYS A 35 -12.55 -53.98 -59.84
C LYS A 35 -13.14 -52.59 -59.54
N LEU A 36 -12.85 -51.58 -60.37
CA LEU A 36 -13.44 -50.25 -60.24
C LEU A 36 -14.95 -50.26 -60.48
N ARG A 37 -15.45 -51.05 -61.45
CA ARG A 37 -16.89 -51.25 -61.66
C ARG A 37 -17.54 -52.00 -60.49
N GLN A 38 -16.90 -53.02 -59.93
CA GLN A 38 -17.40 -53.72 -58.74
C GLN A 38 -17.47 -52.79 -57.52
N VAL A 39 -16.44 -51.97 -57.28
CA VAL A 39 -16.44 -51.00 -56.18
C VAL A 39 -17.50 -49.91 -56.40
N ASN A 40 -17.67 -49.39 -57.62
CA ASN A 40 -18.71 -48.41 -57.93
C ASN A 40 -20.14 -48.98 -57.85
N ILE A 41 -20.33 -50.26 -58.20
CA ILE A 41 -21.62 -50.95 -58.03
C ILE A 41 -21.89 -51.18 -56.54
N GLN A 42 -20.89 -51.54 -55.75
CA GLN A 42 -21.02 -51.70 -54.30
C GLN A 42 -21.29 -50.37 -53.58
N THR A 43 -20.69 -49.26 -54.00
CA THR A 43 -20.97 -47.94 -53.42
C THR A 43 -22.35 -47.43 -53.83
N ARG A 44 -22.76 -47.57 -55.10
CA ARG A 44 -24.13 -47.25 -55.53
C ARG A 44 -25.18 -48.13 -54.86
N LEU A 45 -24.93 -49.43 -54.70
CA LEU A 45 -25.82 -50.32 -53.95
C LEU A 45 -25.93 -49.89 -52.49
N LYS A 46 -24.83 -49.48 -51.84
CA LYS A 46 -24.86 -48.94 -50.47
C LYS A 46 -25.65 -47.63 -50.40
N GLU A 47 -25.50 -46.72 -51.34
CA GLU A 47 -26.26 -45.46 -51.37
C GLU A 47 -27.75 -45.70 -51.60
N VAL A 48 -28.12 -46.60 -52.51
CA VAL A 48 -29.51 -47.00 -52.74
C VAL A 48 -30.09 -47.72 -51.52
N LEU A 49 -29.31 -48.58 -50.84
CA LEU A 49 -29.71 -49.22 -49.58
C LEU A 49 -29.92 -48.19 -48.47
N ILE A 50 -29.04 -47.20 -48.35
CA ILE A 50 -29.16 -46.14 -47.34
C ILE A 50 -30.38 -45.26 -47.63
N GLN A 51 -30.63 -44.89 -48.89
CA GLN A 51 -31.81 -44.13 -49.28
C GLN A 51 -33.11 -44.95 -49.12
N ALA A 52 -33.08 -46.26 -49.42
CA ALA A 52 -34.19 -47.17 -49.20
C ALA A 52 -34.47 -47.37 -47.70
N ILE A 53 -33.43 -47.52 -46.87
CA ILE A 53 -33.54 -47.60 -45.41
C ILE A 53 -34.05 -46.27 -44.84
N GLN A 54 -33.60 -45.12 -45.36
CA GLN A 54 -34.11 -43.81 -44.92
C GLN A 54 -35.56 -43.58 -45.33
N LYS A 55 -35.98 -44.00 -46.53
CA LYS A 55 -37.39 -43.99 -46.96
C LYS A 55 -38.22 -44.96 -46.11
N LEU A 56 -37.76 -46.20 -45.91
CA LEU A 56 -38.41 -47.19 -45.04
C LEU A 56 -38.53 -46.66 -43.61
N ARG A 57 -37.50 -46.03 -43.06
CA ARG A 57 -37.51 -45.43 -41.70
C ARG A 57 -38.46 -44.24 -41.60
N LYS A 58 -38.70 -43.52 -42.70
CA LYS A 58 -39.72 -42.46 -42.81
C LYS A 58 -41.13 -43.05 -42.88
N TYR A 59 -41.33 -44.16 -43.59
CA TYR A 59 -42.62 -44.86 -43.68
C TYR A 59 -42.97 -45.68 -42.42
N THR A 60 -41.99 -46.28 -41.75
CA THR A 60 -42.20 -47.07 -40.52
C THR A 60 -42.42 -46.20 -39.28
N LYS A 61 -41.96 -44.94 -39.27
CA LYS A 61 -42.31 -43.98 -38.21
C LYS A 61 -43.76 -43.49 -38.29
N ILE A 62 -44.47 -43.73 -39.41
CA ILE A 62 -45.81 -43.21 -39.66
C ILE A 62 -46.92 -44.24 -39.36
N LYS A 63 -46.62 -45.53 -39.12
CA LYS A 63 -47.64 -46.51 -38.67
C LYS A 63 -47.20 -47.21 -37.40
N ASN A 64 -47.92 -46.94 -36.30
CA ASN A 64 -47.85 -47.69 -35.05
C ASN A 64 -48.23 -49.16 -35.33
N LEU A 65 -47.22 -50.03 -35.42
CA LEU A 65 -47.37 -51.49 -35.53
C LEU A 65 -48.07 -52.12 -34.30
N SER A 66 -48.24 -51.34 -33.22
CA SER A 66 -48.99 -51.71 -32.02
C SER A 66 -50.52 -51.76 -32.21
N LEU A 67 -51.04 -51.34 -33.38
CA LEU A 67 -52.48 -51.27 -33.67
C LEU A 67 -53.02 -52.44 -34.53
N LEU A 68 -52.17 -53.38 -34.95
CA LEU A 68 -52.59 -54.51 -35.78
C LEU A 68 -53.14 -55.66 -34.94
N SER A 69 -54.27 -56.24 -35.35
CA SER A 69 -54.92 -57.33 -34.62
C SER A 69 -54.29 -58.69 -34.92
N LYS A 70 -54.46 -59.64 -34.00
CA LYS A 70 -53.88 -61.00 -34.06
C LYS A 70 -54.23 -61.76 -35.35
N GLN A 71 -55.44 -61.56 -35.88
CA GLN A 71 -55.91 -62.20 -37.11
C GLN A 71 -55.19 -61.64 -38.36
N GLN A 72 -54.84 -60.35 -38.34
CA GLN A 72 -54.13 -59.71 -39.45
C GLN A 72 -52.68 -60.19 -39.54
N LEU A 73 -52.02 -60.42 -38.39
CA LEU A 73 -50.64 -60.95 -38.36
C LEU A 73 -50.55 -62.42 -38.79
N GLN A 74 -51.57 -63.24 -38.53
CA GLN A 74 -51.63 -64.62 -38.99
C GLN A 74 -51.89 -64.73 -40.51
N ALA A 75 -52.65 -63.80 -41.09
CA ALA A 75 -52.89 -63.76 -42.53
C ALA A 75 -51.64 -63.47 -43.37
N PHE A 76 -50.63 -62.80 -42.79
CA PHE A 76 -49.34 -62.54 -43.46
C PHE A 76 -48.36 -63.72 -43.39
N ASN A 77 -48.74 -64.83 -42.77
CA ASN A 77 -47.97 -66.07 -42.66
C ASN A 77 -46.49 -65.84 -42.25
N ASP A 78 -46.27 -64.85 -41.38
CA ASP A 78 -44.95 -64.43 -40.94
C ASP A 78 -44.54 -65.19 -39.67
N VAL A 79 -43.37 -65.82 -39.74
CA VAL A 79 -42.80 -66.72 -38.71
C VAL A 79 -42.50 -65.93 -37.41
N SER A 80 -42.39 -64.60 -37.50
CA SER A 80 -42.22 -63.69 -36.36
C SER A 80 -43.37 -63.74 -35.33
N SER A 81 -44.56 -64.17 -35.75
CA SER A 81 -45.71 -64.38 -34.84
C SER A 81 -45.46 -65.46 -33.78
N SER A 82 -44.65 -66.48 -34.11
CA SER A 82 -44.24 -67.53 -33.19
C SER A 82 -43.17 -67.07 -32.18
N TYR A 83 -42.35 -66.07 -32.55
CA TYR A 83 -41.31 -65.49 -31.70
C TYR A 83 -41.91 -64.67 -30.53
N ILE A 84 -43.03 -63.98 -30.77
CA ILE A 84 -43.76 -63.24 -29.71
C ILE A 84 -44.39 -64.21 -28.69
N GLN A 85 -44.77 -65.41 -29.12
CA GLN A 85 -45.25 -66.46 -28.21
C GLN A 85 -44.13 -67.05 -27.34
N GLN A 86 -42.87 -67.08 -27.82
CA GLN A 86 -41.73 -67.53 -27.01
C GLN A 86 -41.24 -66.49 -25.98
N GLN A 87 -41.47 -65.19 -26.22
CA GLN A 87 -41.06 -64.14 -25.27
C GLN A 87 -41.79 -64.15 -23.92
N LYS A 88 -42.88 -64.92 -23.75
CA LYS A 88 -43.54 -65.10 -22.45
C LYS A 88 -43.02 -66.30 -21.63
N LYS A 89 -42.10 -67.11 -22.16
CA LYS A 89 -41.50 -68.22 -21.39
C LYS A 89 -39.97 -68.19 -21.50
N GLY A 90 -39.37 -67.43 -20.59
CA GLY A 90 -38.01 -67.58 -20.10
C GLY A 90 -36.88 -67.16 -21.04
N LYS A 91 -36.02 -66.26 -20.57
CA LYS A 91 -34.56 -66.46 -20.60
C LYS A 91 -33.79 -65.37 -19.87
N ASP A 92 -32.93 -65.84 -18.98
CA ASP A 92 -31.77 -65.15 -18.43
C ASP A 92 -30.92 -64.55 -19.56
N SER A 93 -30.66 -63.25 -19.46
CA SER A 93 -29.72 -62.55 -20.33
C SER A 93 -28.30 -62.92 -19.93
N SER A 94 -27.50 -63.36 -20.90
CA SER A 94 -26.10 -63.72 -20.68
C SER A 94 -25.32 -62.53 -20.12
N GLN A 95 -24.43 -62.79 -19.17
CA GLN A 95 -23.62 -61.80 -18.43
C GLN A 95 -22.84 -60.85 -19.37
N PHE A 96 -22.50 -61.34 -20.57
CA PHE A 96 -21.79 -60.61 -21.62
C PHE A 96 -22.62 -59.49 -22.26
N GLU A 97 -23.92 -59.69 -22.47
CA GLU A 97 -24.80 -58.63 -23.02
C GLU A 97 -24.98 -57.49 -22.02
N LYS A 98 -25.10 -57.79 -20.73
CA LYS A 98 -25.16 -56.75 -19.68
C LYS A 98 -23.88 -55.90 -19.66
N GLN A 99 -22.70 -56.52 -19.75
CA GLN A 99 -21.43 -55.80 -19.81
C GLN A 99 -21.26 -54.98 -21.10
N TYR A 100 -21.66 -55.51 -22.26
CA TYR A 100 -21.57 -54.80 -23.54
C TYR A 100 -22.48 -53.56 -23.58
N TYR A 101 -23.72 -53.65 -23.07
CA TYR A 101 -24.63 -52.50 -23.01
C TYR A 101 -24.17 -51.46 -21.98
N GLN A 102 -23.60 -51.87 -20.84
CA GLN A 102 -22.99 -50.94 -19.87
C GLN A 102 -21.80 -50.16 -20.45
N TYR A 103 -20.90 -50.83 -21.19
CA TYR A 103 -19.75 -50.18 -21.84
C TYR A 103 -20.19 -49.19 -22.94
N LYS A 104 -21.22 -49.56 -23.71
CA LYS A 104 -21.76 -48.70 -24.78
C LYS A 104 -22.49 -47.48 -24.23
N GLN A 105 -23.17 -47.61 -23.08
CA GLN A 105 -23.87 -46.50 -22.42
C GLN A 105 -22.88 -45.49 -21.80
N GLN A 106 -21.75 -45.95 -21.27
CA GLN A 106 -20.66 -45.08 -20.78
C GLN A 106 -20.01 -44.26 -21.91
N ASN A 107 -19.74 -44.85 -23.08
CA ASN A 107 -19.12 -44.12 -24.20
C ASN A 107 -20.04 -43.08 -24.87
N VAL A 108 -21.36 -43.32 -24.89
CA VAL A 108 -22.34 -42.34 -25.40
C VAL A 108 -22.50 -41.17 -24.43
N SER A 109 -22.42 -41.40 -23.11
CA SER A 109 -22.43 -40.33 -22.10
C SER A 109 -21.19 -39.45 -22.17
N LEU A 110 -20.01 -40.03 -22.44
CA LEU A 110 -18.75 -39.29 -22.64
C LEU A 110 -18.78 -38.46 -23.93
N GLN A 111 -19.27 -39.01 -25.04
CA GLN A 111 -19.43 -38.23 -26.29
C GLN A 111 -20.46 -37.11 -26.17
N PHE A 112 -21.53 -37.31 -25.40
CA PHE A 112 -22.52 -36.27 -25.11
C PHE A 112 -21.97 -35.17 -24.19
N LEU A 113 -21.17 -35.53 -23.18
CA LEU A 113 -20.47 -34.57 -22.32
C LEU A 113 -19.42 -33.76 -23.09
N VAL A 114 -18.61 -34.40 -23.93
CA VAL A 114 -17.61 -33.73 -24.76
C VAL A 114 -18.26 -32.82 -25.80
N SER A 115 -19.35 -33.26 -26.45
CA SER A 115 -20.09 -32.40 -27.38
C SER A 115 -20.85 -31.26 -26.68
N SER A 116 -21.40 -31.49 -25.48
CA SER A 116 -22.03 -30.44 -24.66
C SER A 116 -21.03 -29.43 -24.09
N LEU A 117 -19.84 -29.87 -23.70
CA LEU A 117 -18.71 -29.00 -23.36
C LEU A 117 -18.28 -28.19 -24.58
N MET A 118 -18.14 -28.82 -25.75
CA MET A 118 -17.76 -28.13 -26.98
C MET A 118 -18.82 -27.13 -27.46
N THR A 119 -20.11 -27.40 -27.29
CA THR A 119 -21.19 -26.43 -27.61
C THR A 119 -21.28 -25.31 -26.58
N MET A 120 -21.08 -25.58 -25.28
CA MET A 120 -20.94 -24.54 -24.24
C MET A 120 -19.74 -23.61 -24.50
N VAL A 121 -18.64 -24.15 -25.00
CA VAL A 121 -17.43 -23.38 -25.37
C VAL A 121 -17.67 -22.52 -26.62
N LYS A 122 -18.50 -22.98 -27.57
CA LYS A 122 -18.72 -22.31 -28.86
C LYS A 122 -19.71 -21.15 -28.81
N HIS A 123 -20.64 -21.15 -27.84
CA HIS A 123 -21.75 -20.17 -27.77
C HIS A 123 -21.68 -19.17 -26.60
N ARG A 124 -20.59 -19.11 -25.84
CA ARG A 124 -20.44 -18.12 -24.76
C ARG A 124 -19.82 -16.81 -25.24
N SER A 125 -20.65 -15.78 -25.39
CA SER A 125 -20.24 -14.36 -25.41
C SER A 125 -20.33 -13.73 -24.01
N LEU A 126 -19.95 -14.47 -22.96
CA LEU A 126 -19.91 -13.89 -21.61
C LEU A 126 -18.72 -12.94 -21.50
N ASN A 127 -18.96 -11.74 -20.98
CA ASN A 127 -17.90 -10.82 -20.58
C ASN A 127 -16.97 -11.54 -19.59
N SER A 128 -15.69 -11.65 -19.93
CA SER A 128 -14.70 -12.30 -19.07
C SER A 128 -14.53 -11.51 -17.77
N ILE A 129 -14.46 -12.24 -16.66
CA ILE A 129 -14.39 -11.63 -15.32
C ILE A 129 -12.96 -11.11 -15.13
N LYS A 130 -12.82 -9.82 -14.78
CA LYS A 130 -11.53 -9.20 -14.46
C LYS A 130 -10.96 -9.85 -13.21
N ALA A 131 -9.66 -10.17 -13.21
CA ALA A 131 -8.97 -10.79 -12.09
C ALA A 131 -9.02 -9.96 -10.79
N SER A 132 -9.09 -8.63 -10.91
CA SER A 132 -9.16 -7.68 -9.77
C SER A 132 -10.57 -7.46 -9.20
N HIS A 133 -11.56 -8.26 -9.61
CA HIS A 133 -12.92 -8.08 -9.12
C HIS A 133 -13.05 -8.52 -7.65
N PRO A 134 -13.69 -7.74 -6.76
CA PRO A 134 -13.75 -8.04 -5.32
C PRO A 134 -14.39 -9.39 -4.98
N VAL A 135 -15.33 -9.85 -5.81
CA VAL A 135 -15.93 -11.19 -5.69
C VAL A 135 -14.88 -12.30 -5.82
N LEU A 136 -13.87 -12.16 -6.68
CA LEU A 136 -12.80 -13.16 -6.82
C LEU A 136 -11.85 -13.19 -5.62
N ILE A 137 -11.65 -12.04 -4.98
CA ILE A 137 -10.86 -11.93 -3.75
C ILE A 137 -11.59 -12.67 -2.61
N PHE A 138 -12.88 -12.36 -2.41
CA PHE A 138 -13.71 -13.07 -1.44
C PHE A 138 -13.79 -14.58 -1.74
N TRP A 139 -13.93 -14.94 -3.02
CA TRP A 139 -13.91 -16.33 -3.46
C TRP A 139 -12.60 -17.05 -3.12
N SER A 140 -11.47 -16.38 -3.30
CA SER A 140 -10.15 -16.92 -2.94
C SER A 140 -10.01 -17.12 -1.43
N PHE A 141 -10.56 -16.21 -0.62
CA PHE A 141 -10.62 -16.36 0.83
C PHE A 141 -11.51 -17.54 1.26
N LEU A 142 -12.68 -17.70 0.63
CA LEU A 142 -13.58 -18.81 0.90
C LEU A 142 -12.89 -20.16 0.62
N LYS A 143 -12.22 -20.30 -0.54
CA LYS A 143 -11.44 -21.51 -0.86
C LYS A 143 -10.32 -21.78 0.14
N PHE A 144 -9.63 -20.72 0.58
CA PHE A 144 -8.59 -20.83 1.59
C PHE A 144 -9.13 -21.45 2.89
N LEU A 145 -10.31 -21.01 3.36
CA LEU A 145 -10.96 -21.57 4.54
C LEU A 145 -11.36 -23.04 4.36
N LEU A 146 -11.92 -23.40 3.20
CA LEU A 146 -12.34 -24.79 2.92
C LEU A 146 -11.14 -25.74 2.85
N VAL A 147 -10.04 -25.33 2.21
CA VAL A 147 -8.82 -26.16 2.19
C VAL A 147 -8.24 -26.30 3.60
N LEU A 148 -8.30 -25.26 4.44
CA LEU A 148 -7.86 -25.33 5.83
C LEU A 148 -8.74 -26.28 6.66
N HIS A 149 -10.06 -26.27 6.46
CA HIS A 149 -10.98 -27.23 7.07
C HIS A 149 -10.59 -28.68 6.73
N LEU A 150 -10.37 -28.99 5.45
CA LEU A 150 -9.91 -30.32 5.00
C LEU A 150 -8.57 -30.74 5.62
N CYS A 151 -7.61 -29.79 5.72
CA CYS A 151 -6.30 -30.05 6.35
C CYS A 151 -6.42 -30.43 7.82
N PHE A 152 -7.47 -29.99 8.50
CA PHE A 152 -7.68 -30.26 9.92
C PHE A 152 -8.55 -31.50 10.15
N ILE A 153 -9.67 -31.61 9.42
CA ILE A 153 -10.65 -32.67 9.67
C ILE A 153 -10.15 -34.04 9.21
N PHE A 154 -9.43 -34.14 8.09
CA PHE A 154 -9.00 -35.45 7.58
C PHE A 154 -7.97 -36.15 8.47
N PRO A 155 -6.85 -35.53 8.87
CA PRO A 155 -5.92 -36.15 9.80
C PRO A 155 -6.58 -36.47 11.15
N LEU A 156 -7.43 -35.58 11.64
CA LEU A 156 -8.18 -35.80 12.88
C LEU A 156 -9.09 -37.03 12.78
N SER A 157 -9.86 -37.15 11.69
CA SER A 157 -10.76 -38.29 11.46
C SER A 157 -10.02 -39.63 11.46
N ASP A 158 -8.84 -39.70 10.86
CA ASP A 158 -8.06 -40.94 10.77
C ASP A 158 -7.33 -41.26 12.08
N SER A 159 -7.03 -40.24 12.89
CA SER A 159 -6.46 -40.46 14.23
C SER A 159 -7.46 -41.00 15.25
N PHE A 160 -8.77 -40.83 15.01
CA PHE A 160 -9.86 -41.20 15.91
C PHE A 160 -10.98 -41.98 15.19
N ILE A 161 -10.63 -43.10 14.56
CA ILE A 161 -11.53 -43.84 13.65
C ILE A 161 -12.89 -44.18 14.29
N PHE A 162 -12.91 -44.65 15.55
CA PHE A 162 -14.14 -45.11 16.21
C PHE A 162 -14.83 -44.04 17.06
N GLN A 163 -14.10 -43.02 17.51
CA GLN A 163 -14.63 -42.01 18.45
C GLN A 163 -15.26 -40.80 17.73
N LEU A 164 -14.94 -40.56 16.46
CA LEU A 164 -15.39 -39.39 15.71
C LEU A 164 -16.46 -39.67 14.64
N ASP A 165 -17.03 -40.88 14.56
CA ASP A 165 -18.05 -41.21 13.55
C ASP A 165 -19.26 -40.25 13.60
N GLU A 166 -19.81 -39.97 14.79
CA GLU A 166 -20.91 -39.01 14.95
C GLU A 166 -20.48 -37.58 14.58
N PHE A 167 -19.25 -37.19 14.93
CA PHE A 167 -18.72 -35.87 14.60
C PHE A 167 -18.54 -35.69 13.09
N ILE A 168 -18.05 -36.71 12.39
CA ILE A 168 -17.89 -36.71 10.93
C ILE A 168 -19.27 -36.65 10.26
N GLN A 169 -20.27 -37.37 10.78
CA GLN A 169 -21.65 -37.29 10.29
C GLN A 169 -22.21 -35.86 10.37
N ILE A 170 -21.92 -35.12 11.45
CA ILE A 170 -22.29 -33.70 11.59
C ILE A 170 -21.56 -32.81 10.56
N GLN A 171 -20.35 -33.18 10.13
CA GLN A 171 -19.56 -32.45 9.12
C GLN A 171 -19.97 -32.76 7.67
N MET A 172 -20.74 -33.82 7.41
CA MET A 172 -21.21 -34.20 6.06
C MET A 172 -21.85 -33.07 5.23
N PRO A 173 -22.74 -32.20 5.76
CA PRO A 173 -23.27 -31.08 5.00
C PRO A 173 -22.19 -30.08 4.58
N ILE A 174 -21.13 -29.90 5.37
CA ILE A 174 -20.00 -29.02 5.05
C ILE A 174 -19.20 -29.60 3.88
N PHE A 175 -18.91 -30.90 3.88
CA PHE A 175 -18.26 -31.56 2.74
C PHE A 175 -19.08 -31.47 1.44
N PHE A 176 -20.41 -31.53 1.53
CA PHE A 176 -21.27 -31.31 0.36
C PHE A 176 -21.15 -29.88 -0.16
N VAL A 177 -21.19 -28.88 0.72
CA VAL A 177 -21.00 -27.47 0.37
C VAL A 177 -19.62 -27.23 -0.26
N GLU A 178 -18.57 -27.88 0.26
CA GLU A 178 -17.22 -27.82 -0.30
C GLU A 178 -17.15 -28.35 -1.73
N ILE A 179 -17.76 -29.51 -2.01
CA ILE A 179 -17.84 -30.08 -3.36
C ILE A 179 -18.56 -29.10 -4.30
N VAL A 180 -19.67 -28.50 -3.86
CA VAL A 180 -20.41 -27.52 -4.67
C VAL A 180 -19.55 -26.29 -4.97
N ILE A 181 -18.88 -25.72 -3.96
CA ILE A 181 -18.04 -24.54 -4.12
C ILE A 181 -16.84 -24.84 -5.04
N LEU A 182 -16.15 -25.96 -4.84
CA LEU A 182 -15.02 -26.38 -5.68
C LEU A 182 -15.45 -26.66 -7.12
N THR A 183 -16.68 -27.15 -7.33
CA THR A 183 -17.24 -27.34 -8.68
C THR A 183 -17.54 -25.99 -9.35
N ILE A 184 -18.17 -25.05 -8.63
CA ILE A 184 -18.43 -23.69 -9.12
C ILE A 184 -17.11 -22.99 -9.46
N ASP A 185 -16.07 -23.21 -8.66
CA ASP A 185 -14.75 -22.63 -8.86
C ASP A 185 -14.13 -23.06 -10.20
N ILE A 186 -14.21 -24.34 -10.57
CA ILE A 186 -13.78 -24.82 -11.90
C ILE A 186 -14.54 -24.07 -13.00
N ILE A 187 -15.85 -23.89 -12.85
CA ILE A 187 -16.69 -23.17 -13.83
C ILE A 187 -16.29 -21.69 -13.92
N MET A 188 -15.97 -21.05 -12.78
CA MET A 188 -15.54 -19.66 -12.72
C MET A 188 -14.17 -19.48 -13.38
N ARG A 189 -13.18 -20.33 -13.10
CA ARG A 189 -11.82 -20.24 -13.67
C ARG A 189 -11.81 -20.29 -15.19
N LEU A 190 -12.74 -21.02 -15.81
CA LEU A 190 -12.89 -21.06 -17.28
C LEU A 190 -13.26 -19.69 -17.88
N ASN A 191 -13.74 -18.74 -17.06
CA ASN A 191 -14.19 -17.41 -17.48
C ASN A 191 -13.34 -16.25 -16.91
N VAL A 192 -12.32 -16.51 -16.09
CA VAL A 192 -11.45 -15.49 -15.49
C VAL A 192 -10.33 -15.09 -16.46
N GLN A 193 -10.08 -13.79 -16.59
CA GLN A 193 -9.00 -13.25 -17.43
C GLN A 193 -7.63 -13.62 -16.88
N ILE A 194 -6.69 -13.98 -17.78
CA ILE A 194 -5.34 -14.38 -17.41
C ILE A 194 -4.34 -13.39 -17.99
N TYR A 195 -3.35 -13.01 -17.18
CA TYR A 195 -2.18 -12.28 -17.65
C TYR A 195 -1.15 -13.25 -18.22
N ASN A 196 -0.77 -13.06 -19.49
CA ASN A 196 0.33 -13.79 -20.11
C ASN A 196 1.39 -12.79 -20.57
N LYS A 197 2.58 -12.84 -19.96
CA LYS A 197 3.70 -11.91 -20.23
C LYS A 197 3.31 -10.42 -20.18
N GLY A 198 2.42 -10.05 -19.24
CA GLY A 198 1.96 -8.66 -19.07
C GLY A 198 0.81 -8.23 -19.97
N ILE A 199 0.36 -9.08 -20.91
CA ILE A 199 -0.80 -8.80 -21.78
C ILE A 199 -2.02 -9.55 -21.22
N LEU A 200 -3.14 -8.82 -21.09
CA LEU A 200 -4.41 -9.38 -20.65
C LEU A 200 -5.05 -10.18 -21.78
N ILE A 201 -5.16 -11.51 -21.62
CA ILE A 201 -5.87 -12.36 -22.58
C ILE A 201 -7.35 -12.37 -22.19
N THR A 202 -8.19 -11.78 -23.04
CA THR A 202 -9.65 -11.72 -22.85
C THR A 202 -10.42 -12.80 -23.62
N GLN A 203 -9.75 -13.48 -24.57
CA GLN A 203 -10.38 -14.50 -25.43
C GLN A 203 -10.61 -15.82 -24.67
N THR A 204 -11.88 -16.20 -24.52
CA THR A 204 -12.32 -17.40 -23.77
C THR A 204 -11.67 -18.70 -24.26
N ARG A 205 -11.49 -18.89 -25.57
CA ARG A 205 -10.85 -20.08 -26.12
C ARG A 205 -9.42 -20.29 -25.59
N ASN A 206 -8.66 -19.20 -25.47
CA ASN A 206 -7.27 -19.29 -25.01
C ASN A 206 -7.20 -19.54 -23.50
N ILE A 207 -8.13 -18.95 -22.73
CA ILE A 207 -8.27 -19.17 -21.29
C ILE A 207 -8.52 -20.66 -21.01
N ILE A 208 -9.47 -21.26 -21.72
CA ILE A 208 -9.85 -22.68 -21.54
C ILE A 208 -8.68 -23.62 -21.89
N ILE A 209 -8.04 -23.44 -23.05
CA ILE A 209 -6.91 -24.28 -23.46
C ILE A 209 -5.77 -24.20 -22.44
N GLN A 210 -5.47 -22.99 -21.94
CA GLN A 210 -4.43 -22.81 -20.94
C GLN A 210 -4.79 -23.46 -19.60
N TYR A 211 -6.04 -23.35 -19.16
CA TYR A 211 -6.53 -23.97 -17.93
C TYR A 211 -6.42 -25.50 -17.97
N PHE A 212 -6.92 -26.13 -19.03
CA PHE A 212 -6.85 -27.59 -19.18
C PHE A 212 -5.43 -28.13 -19.27
N ARG A 213 -4.48 -27.31 -19.76
CA ARG A 213 -3.08 -27.70 -19.84
C ARG A 213 -2.32 -27.60 -18.51
N LYS A 214 -2.73 -26.70 -17.60
CA LYS A 214 -1.93 -26.34 -16.41
C LYS A 214 -2.57 -26.69 -15.07
N GLU A 215 -3.87 -26.46 -14.92
CA GLU A 215 -4.52 -26.45 -13.59
C GLU A 215 -5.62 -27.49 -13.45
N PHE A 216 -6.25 -27.92 -14.56
CA PHE A 216 -7.38 -28.84 -14.52
C PHE A 216 -7.11 -30.16 -13.77
N LEU A 217 -5.95 -30.79 -13.96
CA LEU A 217 -5.63 -32.06 -13.27
C LEU A 217 -5.54 -31.90 -11.75
N ILE A 218 -4.99 -30.78 -11.28
CA ILE A 218 -4.90 -30.44 -9.86
C ILE A 218 -6.31 -30.21 -9.32
N ASP A 219 -7.12 -29.44 -10.06
CA ASP A 219 -8.44 -29.05 -9.61
C ASP A 219 -9.44 -30.21 -9.61
N PHE A 220 -9.40 -31.02 -10.65
CA PHE A 220 -10.24 -32.21 -10.81
C PHE A 220 -9.82 -33.33 -9.87
N GLY A 221 -8.51 -33.56 -9.67
CA GLY A 221 -8.01 -34.60 -8.77
C GLY A 221 -8.47 -34.39 -7.33
N GLY A 222 -8.33 -33.16 -6.81
CA GLY A 222 -8.81 -32.83 -5.46
C GLY A 222 -10.32 -32.97 -5.30
N LEU A 223 -11.10 -32.54 -6.30
CA LEU A 223 -12.56 -32.67 -6.29
C LEU A 223 -13.01 -34.13 -6.39
N LEU A 224 -12.37 -34.92 -7.25
CA LEU A 224 -12.66 -36.34 -7.43
C LEU A 224 -12.40 -37.12 -6.14
N GLY A 225 -11.30 -36.82 -5.44
CA GLY A 225 -10.98 -37.43 -4.14
C GLY A 225 -12.10 -37.23 -3.11
N LEU A 226 -12.61 -36.00 -2.99
CA LEU A 226 -13.71 -35.66 -2.09
C LEU A 226 -15.03 -36.36 -2.48
N ILE A 227 -15.36 -36.39 -3.77
CA ILE A 227 -16.58 -37.06 -4.26
C ILE A 227 -16.53 -38.56 -3.99
N VAL A 228 -15.39 -39.22 -4.26
CA VAL A 228 -15.25 -40.66 -4.05
C VAL A 228 -15.27 -41.00 -2.57
N PHE A 229 -14.66 -40.16 -1.72
CA PHE A 229 -14.77 -40.27 -0.27
C PHE A 229 -16.23 -40.22 0.20
N LEU A 230 -17.00 -39.23 -0.25
CA LEU A 230 -18.40 -39.05 0.16
C LEU A 230 -19.33 -40.19 -0.32
N LEU A 231 -19.13 -40.70 -1.54
CA LEU A 231 -20.04 -41.67 -2.16
C LEU A 231 -19.72 -43.13 -1.82
N TYR A 232 -18.44 -43.47 -1.68
CA TYR A 232 -17.99 -44.87 -1.55
C TYR A 232 -17.27 -45.13 -0.23
N SER A 233 -17.11 -44.13 0.64
CA SER A 233 -16.32 -44.23 1.88
C SER A 233 -14.89 -44.76 1.66
N PHE A 234 -14.35 -44.59 0.44
CA PHE A 234 -13.02 -45.09 0.09
C PHE A 234 -11.96 -44.11 0.62
N THR A 235 -11.48 -44.39 1.83
CA THR A 235 -10.63 -43.50 2.64
C THR A 235 -9.31 -43.07 1.98
N PRO A 236 -8.59 -43.87 1.17
CA PRO A 236 -7.30 -43.42 0.62
C PRO A 236 -7.40 -42.27 -0.38
N LEU A 237 -8.49 -42.20 -1.17
CA LEU A 237 -8.62 -41.20 -2.24
C LEU A 237 -8.95 -39.80 -1.72
N LYS A 238 -9.41 -39.67 -0.47
CA LYS A 238 -9.66 -38.34 0.13
C LYS A 238 -8.40 -37.49 0.15
N TYR A 239 -7.23 -38.11 0.28
CA TYR A 239 -5.90 -37.47 0.28
C TYR A 239 -5.50 -36.83 -1.05
N LEU A 240 -6.25 -37.04 -2.14
CA LEU A 240 -6.06 -36.24 -3.36
C LEU A 240 -6.32 -34.74 -3.13
N PHE A 241 -6.99 -34.36 -2.02
CA PHE A 241 -7.12 -32.96 -1.61
C PHE A 241 -5.76 -32.27 -1.40
N ILE A 242 -4.66 -33.00 -1.15
CA ILE A 242 -3.31 -32.43 -1.01
C ILE A 242 -2.92 -31.60 -2.24
N LEU A 243 -3.41 -31.97 -3.42
CA LEU A 243 -3.23 -31.20 -4.66
C LEU A 243 -3.78 -29.76 -4.54
N LYS A 244 -4.81 -29.55 -3.72
CA LYS A 244 -5.44 -28.25 -3.44
C LYS A 244 -4.67 -27.39 -2.44
N LEU A 245 -3.61 -27.89 -1.79
CA LEU A 245 -2.77 -27.07 -0.89
C LEU A 245 -2.13 -25.87 -1.61
N LYS A 246 -1.98 -25.92 -2.94
CA LYS A 246 -1.57 -24.77 -3.75
C LYS A 246 -2.46 -23.55 -3.52
N GLU A 247 -3.76 -23.73 -3.28
CA GLU A 247 -4.72 -22.64 -3.04
C GLU A 247 -4.38 -21.82 -1.80
N LEU A 248 -3.76 -22.43 -0.77
CA LEU A 248 -3.28 -21.70 0.41
C LEU A 248 -2.24 -20.66 0.01
N SER A 249 -1.33 -21.02 -0.89
CA SER A 249 -0.31 -20.09 -1.42
C SER A 249 -0.91 -19.05 -2.35
N THR A 250 -1.87 -19.44 -3.20
CA THR A 250 -2.56 -18.53 -4.12
C THR A 250 -3.29 -17.41 -3.38
N PHE A 251 -3.99 -17.72 -2.29
CA PHE A 251 -4.68 -16.68 -1.51
C PHE A 251 -3.70 -15.65 -0.93
N MET A 252 -2.55 -16.10 -0.43
CA MET A 252 -1.52 -15.20 0.09
C MET A 252 -0.94 -14.28 -1.01
N GLU A 253 -0.87 -14.75 -2.25
CA GLU A 253 -0.49 -13.92 -3.39
C GLU A 253 -1.58 -12.91 -3.75
N VAL A 254 -2.85 -13.33 -3.81
CA VAL A 254 -3.99 -12.42 -4.05
C VAL A 254 -4.04 -11.32 -3.00
N PHE A 255 -3.90 -11.67 -1.72
CA PHE A 255 -3.86 -10.68 -0.66
C PHE A 255 -2.71 -9.67 -0.87
N LYS A 256 -1.52 -10.16 -1.20
CA LYS A 256 -0.35 -9.32 -1.44
C LYS A 256 -0.52 -8.36 -2.62
N TYR A 257 -1.11 -8.79 -3.73
CA TYR A 257 -1.19 -7.97 -4.95
C TYR A 257 -2.46 -7.12 -5.03
N GLU A 258 -3.59 -7.58 -4.50
CA GLU A 258 -4.88 -6.91 -4.64
C GLU A 258 -5.31 -6.14 -3.37
N ILE A 259 -5.06 -6.70 -2.18
CA ILE A 259 -5.48 -6.08 -0.91
C ILE A 259 -4.41 -5.14 -0.36
N ASP A 260 -3.14 -5.53 -0.46
CA ASP A 260 -2.00 -4.73 0.02
C ASP A 260 -0.95 -4.44 -1.06
N PRO A 261 -1.32 -3.76 -2.17
CA PRO A 261 -0.37 -3.45 -3.25
C PRO A 261 0.78 -2.54 -2.79
N LYS A 262 0.58 -1.79 -1.70
CA LYS A 262 1.62 -0.93 -1.08
C LYS A 262 2.58 -1.70 -0.18
N GLY A 263 2.29 -2.97 0.11
CA GLY A 263 3.14 -3.85 0.91
C GLY A 263 3.22 -3.47 2.40
N LYS A 264 2.23 -2.76 2.95
CA LYS A 264 2.19 -2.35 4.36
C LYS A 264 2.14 -3.55 5.31
N PHE A 265 1.41 -4.59 4.91
CA PHE A 265 1.18 -5.83 5.65
C PHE A 265 2.08 -6.97 5.19
N LYS A 266 3.03 -6.74 4.27
CA LYS A 266 3.94 -7.77 3.73
C LYS A 266 4.56 -8.66 4.83
N ASN A 267 5.11 -8.04 5.88
CA ASN A 267 5.78 -8.78 6.96
C ASN A 267 4.78 -9.50 7.87
N HIS A 268 3.60 -8.90 8.12
CA HIS A 268 2.50 -9.54 8.84
C HIS A 268 1.98 -10.79 8.09
N LEU A 269 1.85 -10.74 6.77
CA LEU A 269 1.42 -11.88 5.96
C LEU A 269 2.44 -13.03 5.96
N LYS A 270 3.75 -12.70 5.92
CA LYS A 270 4.80 -13.70 6.09
C LYS A 270 4.71 -14.39 7.46
N LEU A 271 4.49 -13.62 8.52
CA LEU A 271 4.34 -14.14 9.88
C LEU A 271 3.07 -15.01 10.01
N LEU A 272 1.93 -14.55 9.48
CA LEU A 272 0.68 -15.31 9.47
C LEU A 272 0.83 -16.63 8.70
N LYS A 273 1.49 -16.61 7.53
CA LYS A 273 1.79 -17.82 6.76
C LYS A 273 2.61 -18.80 7.59
N LEU A 274 3.64 -18.31 8.28
CA LEU A 274 4.51 -19.13 9.11
C LEU A 274 3.72 -19.75 10.27
N LEU A 275 2.91 -18.95 10.97
CA LEU A 275 2.07 -19.40 12.08
C LEU A 275 1.11 -20.52 11.64
N ILE A 276 0.37 -20.31 10.55
CA ILE A 276 -0.56 -21.32 10.01
C ILE A 276 0.19 -22.60 9.64
N THR A 277 1.38 -22.48 9.04
CA THR A 277 2.20 -23.64 8.68
C THR A 277 2.64 -24.43 9.92
N VAL A 278 3.09 -23.75 10.98
CA VAL A 278 3.51 -24.39 12.24
C VAL A 278 2.33 -25.08 12.94
N VAL A 279 1.17 -24.42 13.02
CA VAL A 279 -0.03 -24.98 13.64
C VAL A 279 -0.52 -26.22 12.89
N LEU A 280 -0.56 -26.17 11.55
CA LEU A 280 -0.96 -27.33 10.75
C LEU A 280 0.02 -28.50 10.88
N LEU A 281 1.33 -28.25 10.95
CA LEU A 281 2.32 -29.29 11.17
C LEU A 281 2.20 -29.91 12.58
N ALA A 282 2.02 -29.08 13.61
CA ALA A 282 1.80 -29.55 14.98
C ALA A 282 0.53 -30.41 15.08
N HIS A 283 -0.56 -29.99 14.43
CA HIS A 283 -1.78 -30.78 14.30
C HIS A 283 -1.53 -32.13 13.62
N CYS A 284 -0.85 -32.15 12.46
CA CYS A 284 -0.52 -33.40 11.77
C CYS A 284 0.34 -34.33 12.63
N PHE A 285 1.34 -33.79 13.34
CA PHE A 285 2.21 -34.58 14.22
C PHE A 285 1.42 -35.15 15.40
N ALA A 286 0.51 -34.37 15.98
CA ALA A 286 -0.40 -34.82 17.03
C ALA A 286 -1.30 -35.95 16.53
N CYS A 287 -1.93 -35.81 15.36
CA CYS A 287 -2.80 -36.82 14.77
C CYS A 287 -2.04 -38.11 14.44
N VAL A 288 -0.80 -38.03 13.95
CA VAL A 288 0.05 -39.21 13.74
C VAL A 288 0.38 -39.89 15.08
N TRP A 289 0.75 -39.11 16.10
CA TRP A 289 1.08 -39.64 17.43
C TRP A 289 -0.11 -40.33 18.11
N ILE A 290 -1.28 -39.70 18.05
CA ILE A 290 -2.54 -40.26 18.57
C ILE A 290 -2.95 -41.49 17.77
N GLY A 291 -2.90 -41.43 16.43
CA GLY A 291 -3.28 -42.53 15.56
C GLY A 291 -2.47 -43.79 15.85
N ILE A 292 -1.17 -43.66 16.12
CA ILE A 292 -0.33 -44.80 16.53
C ILE A 292 -0.74 -45.34 17.90
N GLY A 293 -0.96 -44.47 18.89
CA GLY A 293 -1.39 -44.88 20.23
C GLY A 293 -2.76 -45.58 20.25
N GLN A 294 -3.69 -45.17 19.39
CA GLN A 294 -5.01 -45.81 19.29
C GLN A 294 -5.02 -47.14 18.53
N HIS A 295 -4.03 -47.39 17.67
CA HIS A 295 -3.94 -48.63 16.87
C HIS A 295 -2.96 -49.66 17.44
N SER A 296 -2.10 -49.27 18.37
CA SER A 296 -1.20 -50.21 19.04
C SER A 296 -1.97 -51.16 19.95
N MET A 297 -1.74 -52.47 19.77
CA MET A 297 -2.31 -53.53 20.62
C MET A 297 -1.53 -53.71 21.94
N ASP A 298 -0.30 -53.18 22.00
CA ASP A 298 0.56 -53.21 23.19
C ASP A 298 0.29 -51.99 24.08
N GLN A 299 0.78 -52.04 25.33
CA GLN A 299 0.79 -50.87 26.22
C GLN A 299 1.38 -49.65 25.52
N ASN A 300 0.67 -48.53 25.60
CA ASN A 300 0.94 -47.32 24.82
C ASN A 300 0.86 -46.08 25.71
N TRP A 301 1.26 -44.93 25.16
CA TRP A 301 1.32 -43.66 25.93
C TRP A 301 -0.05 -43.21 26.45
N ILE A 302 -1.15 -43.57 25.78
CA ILE A 302 -2.53 -43.23 26.17
C ILE A 302 -2.92 -44.05 27.40
N GLU A 303 -2.62 -45.35 27.43
CA GLU A 303 -2.92 -46.22 28.58
C GLU A 303 -2.06 -45.88 29.79
N GLN A 304 -0.78 -45.59 29.58
CA GLN A 304 0.12 -45.21 30.66
C GLN A 304 -0.38 -43.96 31.41
N ARG A 305 -1.03 -43.04 30.70
CA ARG A 305 -1.66 -41.83 31.25
C ARG A 305 -3.08 -42.05 31.76
N GLY A 306 -3.68 -43.23 31.57
CA GLY A 306 -5.06 -43.52 31.96
C GLY A 306 -6.11 -42.77 31.13
N LEU A 307 -5.82 -42.46 29.86
CA LEU A 307 -6.67 -41.63 28.99
C LEU A 307 -7.59 -42.44 28.06
N GLN A 308 -7.61 -43.77 28.14
CA GLN A 308 -8.36 -44.64 27.21
C GLN A 308 -9.85 -44.31 27.14
N ASP A 309 -10.50 -44.07 28.29
CA ASP A 309 -11.93 -43.77 28.40
C ASP A 309 -12.23 -42.27 28.37
N SER A 310 -11.20 -41.43 28.17
CA SER A 310 -11.35 -39.98 28.14
C SER A 310 -11.99 -39.51 26.84
N HIS A 311 -12.62 -38.33 26.89
CA HIS A 311 -13.18 -37.71 25.68
C HIS A 311 -12.06 -37.38 24.68
N TRP A 312 -12.32 -37.54 23.38
CA TRP A 312 -11.33 -37.37 22.31
C TRP A 312 -10.59 -36.02 22.37
N ILE A 313 -11.26 -34.97 22.84
CA ILE A 313 -10.66 -33.63 23.03
C ILE A 313 -9.49 -33.68 24.02
N GLN A 314 -9.61 -34.42 25.12
CA GLN A 314 -8.54 -34.53 26.12
C GLN A 314 -7.34 -35.28 25.54
N ILE A 315 -7.57 -36.39 24.84
CA ILE A 315 -6.52 -37.16 24.14
C ILE A 315 -5.83 -36.26 23.10
N TYR A 316 -6.62 -35.49 22.33
CA TYR A 316 -6.11 -34.55 21.34
C TYR A 316 -5.23 -33.45 21.96
N LEU A 317 -5.65 -32.87 23.09
CA LEU A 317 -4.86 -31.85 23.79
C LEU A 317 -3.51 -32.39 24.26
N PHE A 318 -3.45 -33.60 24.82
CA PHE A 318 -2.19 -34.23 25.23
C PHE A 318 -1.31 -34.62 24.04
N GLY A 319 -1.90 -35.11 22.94
CA GLY A 319 -1.15 -35.39 21.71
C GLY A 319 -0.60 -34.12 21.06
N LEU A 320 -1.38 -33.04 21.05
CA LEU A 320 -0.94 -31.73 20.57
C LEU A 320 0.14 -31.13 21.48
N TYR A 321 0.01 -31.27 22.79
CA TYR A 321 1.03 -30.90 23.75
C TYR A 321 2.35 -31.63 23.44
N PHE A 322 2.33 -32.96 23.28
CA PHE A 322 3.53 -33.73 22.89
C PHE A 322 4.14 -33.26 21.56
N ALA A 323 3.31 -33.01 20.55
CA ALA A 323 3.76 -32.51 19.25
C ALA A 323 4.44 -31.13 19.37
N ILE A 324 3.82 -30.19 20.10
CA ILE A 324 4.37 -28.85 20.30
C ILE A 324 5.67 -28.92 21.09
N THR A 325 5.74 -29.64 22.21
CA THR A 325 6.95 -29.74 23.04
C THR A 325 8.11 -30.41 22.32
N THR A 326 7.81 -31.34 21.40
CA THR A 326 8.81 -31.98 20.54
C THR A 326 9.28 -31.02 19.44
N MET A 327 8.35 -30.32 18.77
CA MET A 327 8.66 -29.34 17.73
C MET A 327 9.46 -28.13 18.25
N THR A 328 9.21 -27.72 19.49
CA THR A 328 9.96 -26.63 20.16
C THR A 328 11.21 -27.13 20.87
N THR A 329 11.51 -28.43 20.83
CA THR A 329 12.68 -29.06 21.46
C THR A 329 12.73 -28.90 22.98
N VAL A 330 11.58 -28.65 23.64
CA VAL A 330 11.49 -28.55 25.11
C VAL A 330 11.49 -29.93 25.76
N GLY A 331 10.62 -30.83 25.28
CA GLY A 331 10.61 -32.25 25.67
C GLY A 331 10.66 -32.53 27.18
N TYR A 332 9.61 -32.18 27.94
CA TYR A 332 9.56 -32.38 29.40
C TYR A 332 9.71 -33.85 29.85
N GLY A 333 9.49 -34.82 28.95
CA GLY A 333 9.64 -36.25 29.24
C GLY A 333 8.48 -36.86 30.04
N ASP A 334 7.37 -36.13 30.16
CA ASP A 334 6.17 -36.58 30.87
C ASP A 334 5.23 -37.43 29.99
N ILE A 335 5.37 -37.34 28.66
CA ILE A 335 4.79 -38.26 27.68
C ILE A 335 5.96 -38.87 26.89
N THR A 336 6.12 -40.18 27.00
CA THR A 336 7.23 -40.93 26.38
C THR A 336 6.69 -42.10 25.57
N PRO A 337 7.38 -42.51 24.49
CA PRO A 337 7.05 -43.73 23.79
C PRO A 337 7.23 -44.94 24.72
N ILE A 338 6.27 -45.87 24.69
CA ILE A 338 6.24 -47.09 25.49
C ILE A 338 6.52 -48.31 24.61
N ASN A 339 5.92 -48.39 23.43
CA ASN A 339 6.11 -49.49 22.51
C ASN A 339 7.11 -49.16 21.37
N SER A 340 7.61 -50.19 20.70
CA SER A 340 8.61 -50.04 19.63
C SER A 340 8.12 -49.19 18.44
N TYR A 341 6.81 -49.21 18.15
CA TYR A 341 6.22 -48.41 17.08
C TYR A 341 6.20 -46.93 17.43
N GLU A 342 5.83 -46.59 18.67
CA GLU A 342 5.90 -45.23 19.20
C GLU A 342 7.35 -44.72 19.25
N VAL A 343 8.31 -45.57 19.62
CA VAL A 343 9.74 -45.20 19.58
C VAL A 343 10.16 -44.83 18.16
N LEU A 344 9.81 -45.67 17.17
CA LEU A 344 10.14 -45.41 15.76
C LEU A 344 9.52 -44.10 15.26
N VAL A 345 8.24 -43.86 15.57
CA VAL A 345 7.54 -42.63 15.17
C VAL A 345 8.11 -41.42 15.89
N SER A 346 8.44 -41.53 17.18
CA SER A 346 9.09 -40.47 17.94
C SER A 346 10.44 -40.08 17.34
N ILE A 347 11.27 -41.05 16.91
CA ILE A 347 12.53 -40.78 16.20
C ILE A 347 12.26 -39.97 14.93
N CYS A 348 11.31 -40.41 14.09
CA CYS A 348 10.94 -39.71 12.86
C CYS A 348 10.42 -38.29 13.13
N LEU A 349 9.47 -38.13 14.06
CA LEU A 349 8.87 -36.85 14.43
C LEU A 349 9.92 -35.88 14.97
N THR A 350 10.87 -36.35 15.77
CA THR A 350 11.96 -35.53 16.33
C THR A 350 12.93 -35.07 15.24
N LEU A 351 13.29 -35.95 14.30
CA LEU A 351 14.12 -35.57 13.14
C LEU A 351 13.43 -34.49 12.29
N PHE A 352 12.16 -34.69 11.91
CA PHE A 352 11.42 -33.68 11.16
C PHE A 352 11.23 -32.37 11.95
N SER A 353 10.95 -32.47 13.25
CA SER A 353 10.84 -31.32 14.16
C SER A 353 12.08 -30.45 14.14
N SER A 354 13.27 -31.05 14.19
CA SER A 354 14.54 -30.31 14.16
C SER A 354 14.71 -29.49 12.86
N CYS A 355 14.34 -30.05 11.71
CA CYS A 355 14.36 -29.36 10.42
C CYS A 355 13.34 -28.22 10.37
N ILE A 356 12.12 -28.44 10.89
CA ILE A 356 11.06 -27.43 10.93
C ILE A 356 11.47 -26.28 11.85
N PHE A 357 12.02 -26.57 13.01
CA PHE A 357 12.49 -25.56 13.96
C PHE A 357 13.54 -24.64 13.32
N ALA A 358 14.54 -25.21 12.64
CA ALA A 358 15.54 -24.45 11.89
C ALA A 358 14.91 -23.57 10.79
N TYR A 359 13.93 -24.09 10.05
CA TYR A 359 13.20 -23.32 9.04
C TYR A 359 12.43 -22.14 9.65
N VAL A 360 11.71 -22.37 10.76
CA VAL A 360 10.94 -21.34 11.48
C VAL A 360 11.86 -20.23 11.97
N PHE A 361 12.96 -20.58 12.64
CA PHE A 361 13.94 -19.62 13.16
C PHE A 361 14.56 -18.75 12.05
N ASN A 362 14.94 -19.37 10.93
CA ASN A 362 15.48 -18.66 9.76
C ASN A 362 14.44 -17.73 9.14
N THR A 363 13.18 -18.16 9.06
CA THR A 363 12.09 -17.35 8.50
C THR A 363 11.79 -16.14 9.39
N ILE A 364 11.72 -16.33 10.72
CA ILE A 364 11.57 -15.22 11.68
C ILE A 364 12.72 -14.22 11.53
N THR A 365 13.96 -14.72 11.49
CA THR A 365 15.14 -13.87 11.30
C THR A 365 15.08 -13.09 9.99
N SER A 366 14.61 -13.70 8.90
CA SER A 366 14.40 -13.00 7.62
C SER A 366 13.31 -11.93 7.72
N ILE A 367 12.23 -12.16 8.45
CA ILE A 367 11.16 -11.17 8.66
C ILE A 367 11.69 -9.99 9.47
N LEU A 368 12.47 -10.24 10.54
CA LEU A 368 13.09 -9.19 11.34
C LEU A 368 14.07 -8.35 10.51
N LYS A 369 14.90 -8.99 9.68
CA LYS A 369 15.79 -8.28 8.74
C LYS A 369 15.01 -7.40 7.76
N ASP A 370 13.87 -7.89 7.24
CA ASP A 370 13.00 -7.12 6.35
C ASP A 370 12.36 -5.91 7.06
N LEU A 371 12.00 -6.05 8.35
CA LEU A 371 11.44 -4.95 9.16
C LEU A 371 12.47 -3.85 9.46
N ASP A 372 13.73 -4.24 9.67
CA ASP A 372 14.81 -3.31 9.99
C ASP A 372 15.60 -2.84 8.76
N ALA A 373 15.30 -3.34 7.56
CA ALA A 373 16.08 -3.07 6.34
C ALA A 373 16.28 -1.56 6.08
N ASP A 374 15.23 -0.75 6.19
CA ASP A 374 15.30 0.70 5.92
C ASP A 374 16.03 1.47 7.02
N LYS A 375 15.90 1.04 8.27
CA LYS A 375 16.57 1.66 9.43
C LYS A 375 18.04 1.27 9.52
N SER A 376 18.38 0.05 9.08
CA SER A 376 19.71 -0.53 9.22
C SER A 376 20.77 0.29 8.48
N LYS A 377 20.47 0.80 7.28
CA LYS A 377 21.41 1.62 6.50
C LYS A 377 21.71 2.95 7.18
N VAL A 378 20.67 3.66 7.60
CA VAL A 378 20.83 4.95 8.30
C VAL A 378 21.62 4.76 9.59
N LYS A 379 21.33 3.69 10.34
CA LYS A 379 22.06 3.34 11.55
C LYS A 379 23.54 3.05 11.25
N HIS A 380 23.81 2.28 10.21
CA HIS A 380 25.17 1.95 9.79
C HIS A 380 25.98 3.19 9.38
N ASP A 381 25.38 4.08 8.58
CA ASP A 381 26.04 5.32 8.16
C ASP A 381 26.33 6.25 9.35
N LEU A 382 25.39 6.33 10.32
CA LEU A 382 25.58 7.06 11.56
C LEU A 382 26.67 6.45 12.45
N GLU A 383 26.78 5.12 12.52
CA GLU A 383 27.82 4.42 13.28
C GLU A 383 29.22 4.70 12.72
N ILE A 384 29.37 4.65 11.38
CA ILE A 384 30.63 4.99 10.70
C ILE A 384 31.02 6.45 11.02
N LEU A 385 30.07 7.38 10.93
CA LEU A 385 30.31 8.79 11.21
C LEU A 385 30.66 9.02 12.68
N SER A 386 29.96 8.38 13.60
CA SER A 386 30.24 8.45 15.04
C SER A 386 31.65 7.92 15.34
N HIS A 387 32.04 6.79 14.74
CA HIS A 387 33.40 6.25 14.88
C HIS A 387 34.47 7.21 14.33
N TYR A 388 34.23 7.81 13.15
CA TYR A 388 35.12 8.83 12.58
C TYR A 388 35.30 10.03 13.52
N MET A 389 34.20 10.58 14.06
CA MET A 389 34.24 11.75 14.93
C MET A 389 34.91 11.44 16.28
N LYS A 390 34.66 10.25 16.84
CA LYS A 390 35.35 9.78 18.06
C LYS A 390 36.84 9.62 17.84
N LYS A 391 37.26 9.00 16.72
CA LYS A 391 38.69 8.84 16.37
C LYS A 391 39.41 10.17 16.24
N ARG A 392 38.70 11.24 15.88
CA ARG A 392 39.25 12.60 15.73
C ARG A 392 39.06 13.48 16.97
N ASN A 393 38.52 12.95 18.08
CA ASN A 393 38.24 13.70 19.29
C ASN A 393 37.40 14.98 19.04
N ILE A 394 36.40 14.88 18.16
CA ILE A 394 35.47 15.99 17.90
C ILE A 394 34.63 16.25 19.16
N ASP A 395 34.34 17.51 19.46
CA ASP A 395 33.49 17.93 20.58
C ASP A 395 32.10 17.24 20.57
N SER A 396 31.62 16.82 21.74
CA SER A 396 30.38 16.03 21.87
C SER A 396 29.13 16.76 21.41
N ASP A 397 29.08 18.10 21.54
CA ASP A 397 27.94 18.88 21.08
C ASP A 397 27.93 18.96 19.56
N LEU A 398 29.10 19.10 18.94
CA LEU A 398 29.22 19.04 17.48
C LEU A 398 28.85 17.65 16.94
N GLN A 399 29.27 16.57 17.60
CA GLN A 399 28.90 15.20 17.23
C GLN A 399 27.38 15.01 17.20
N LYS A 400 26.68 15.39 18.27
CA LYS A 400 25.21 15.29 18.34
C LYS A 400 24.51 16.14 17.28
N ARG A 401 25.01 17.36 17.03
CA ARG A 401 24.48 18.24 15.99
C ARG A 401 24.61 17.61 14.60
N VAL A 402 25.77 17.02 14.30
CA VAL A 402 26.03 16.35 13.02
C VAL A 402 25.17 15.10 12.86
N GLU A 403 25.04 14.26 13.90
CA GLU A 403 24.18 13.07 13.86
C GLU A 403 22.70 13.44 13.68
N ASN A 404 22.20 14.45 14.41
CA ASN A 404 20.84 14.93 14.27
C ASN A 404 20.57 15.51 12.88
N TYR A 405 21.53 16.29 12.36
CA TYR A 405 21.46 16.81 11.00
C TYR A 405 21.37 15.67 9.98
N LEU A 406 22.24 14.66 10.08
CA LEU A 406 22.24 13.53 9.15
C LEU A 406 20.92 12.72 9.23
N ARG A 407 20.39 12.48 10.43
CA ARG A 407 19.06 11.84 10.61
C ARG A 407 17.96 12.61 9.90
N LEU A 408 17.98 13.94 10.00
CA LEU A 408 17.01 14.79 9.31
C LEU A 408 17.20 14.74 7.79
N VAL A 409 18.44 14.72 7.29
CA VAL A 409 18.74 14.55 5.87
C VAL A 409 18.17 13.24 5.33
N TYR A 410 18.39 12.10 6.00
CA TYR A 410 17.81 10.81 5.58
C TYR A 410 16.28 10.77 5.63
N LYS A 411 15.66 11.55 6.52
CA LYS A 411 14.19 11.66 6.60
C LYS A 411 13.59 12.48 5.45
N HIS A 412 14.33 13.45 4.94
CA HIS A 412 13.83 14.44 3.97
C HIS A 412 14.38 14.26 2.55
N GLN A 413 15.46 13.51 2.34
CA GLN A 413 15.95 13.20 1.00
C GLN A 413 15.16 12.05 0.36
N PRO A 414 14.78 12.17 -0.93
CA PRO A 414 14.25 11.06 -1.69
C PRO A 414 15.28 9.94 -1.70
N SER A 415 14.85 8.70 -1.46
CA SER A 415 15.76 7.57 -1.37
C SER A 415 16.57 7.46 -2.68
N THR A 416 17.87 7.17 -2.59
CA THR A 416 18.70 6.85 -3.78
C THR A 416 18.07 5.74 -4.65
N GLN A 417 17.19 4.93 -4.07
CA GLN A 417 16.37 3.93 -4.74
C GLN A 417 15.27 4.54 -5.61
N GLU A 418 14.61 5.63 -5.21
CA GLU A 418 13.63 6.33 -6.05
C GLU A 418 14.26 6.75 -7.37
N LYS A 419 15.41 7.43 -7.36
CA LYS A 419 16.12 7.82 -8.60
C LYS A 419 16.44 6.62 -9.51
N LYS A 420 16.81 5.48 -8.93
CA LYS A 420 17.04 4.22 -9.66
C LYS A 420 15.75 3.63 -10.23
N ILE A 421 14.63 3.73 -9.51
CA ILE A 421 13.31 3.25 -9.95
C ILE A 421 12.77 4.13 -11.09
N PHE A 422 12.93 5.45 -11.00
CA PHE A 422 12.59 6.38 -12.09
C PHE A 422 13.31 6.05 -13.40
N GLY A 423 14.53 5.48 -13.33
CA GLY A 423 15.27 5.00 -14.49
C GLY A 423 14.74 3.71 -15.13
N LYS A 424 13.91 2.94 -14.41
CA LYS A 424 13.29 1.70 -14.92
C LYS A 424 11.95 1.91 -15.61
N LEU A 425 11.36 3.10 -15.48
CA LEU A 425 10.09 3.44 -16.11
C LEU A 425 10.25 3.57 -17.63
N SER A 426 9.21 3.21 -18.38
CA SER A 426 9.15 3.53 -19.81
C SER A 426 9.15 5.06 -20.00
N PRO A 427 9.67 5.58 -21.12
CA PRO A 427 9.71 7.03 -21.35
C PRO A 427 8.32 7.67 -21.29
N GLN A 428 7.28 6.99 -21.78
CA GLN A 428 5.90 7.45 -21.72
C GLN A 428 5.38 7.59 -20.28
N LEU A 429 5.55 6.56 -19.44
CA LEU A 429 5.13 6.61 -18.03
C LEU A 429 5.92 7.64 -17.22
N LYS A 430 7.21 7.80 -17.55
CA LYS A 430 8.05 8.82 -16.92
C LYS A 430 7.58 10.23 -17.27
N GLN A 431 7.19 10.46 -18.52
CA GLN A 431 6.63 11.74 -18.95
C GLN A 431 5.30 12.03 -18.23
N GLU A 432 4.34 11.09 -18.25
CA GLU A 432 3.05 11.26 -17.57
C GLU A 432 3.20 11.55 -16.08
N LEU A 433 4.10 10.83 -15.40
CA LEU A 433 4.37 11.04 -13.97
C LEU A 433 5.00 12.42 -13.71
N ASN A 434 5.98 12.84 -14.52
CA ASN A 434 6.59 14.16 -14.41
C ASN A 434 5.58 15.28 -14.70
N GLU A 435 4.66 15.07 -15.65
CA GLU A 435 3.58 16.02 -15.95
C GLU A 435 2.64 16.20 -14.76
N GLN A 436 2.30 15.11 -14.05
CA GLN A 436 1.47 15.20 -12.85
C GLN A 436 2.19 15.82 -11.66
N ASP A 437 3.47 15.49 -11.44
CA ASP A 437 4.24 16.01 -10.30
C ASP A 437 4.63 17.47 -10.49
N LYS A 438 5.33 17.78 -11.58
CA LYS A 438 5.93 19.11 -11.83
C LYS A 438 4.98 20.06 -12.55
N GLY A 439 4.07 19.54 -13.37
CA GLY A 439 3.19 20.37 -14.21
C GLY A 439 2.25 21.25 -13.39
N LEU A 440 1.70 20.76 -12.28
CA LEU A 440 0.79 21.54 -11.41
C LEU A 440 1.46 22.78 -10.83
N LEU A 441 2.76 22.76 -10.54
CA LEU A 441 3.48 23.93 -10.02
C LEU A 441 3.88 24.91 -11.11
N LEU A 442 4.23 24.43 -12.30
CA LEU A 442 4.47 25.31 -13.44
C LEU A 442 3.20 26.05 -13.86
N LEU A 443 2.06 25.37 -13.80
CA LEU A 443 0.75 25.98 -14.07
C LEU A 443 0.35 27.07 -13.05
N LYS A 444 0.99 27.13 -11.88
CA LYS A 444 0.78 28.23 -10.91
C LYS A 444 1.52 29.52 -11.31
N GLN A 445 2.45 29.47 -12.26
CA GLN A 445 3.20 30.65 -12.70
C GLN A 445 2.47 31.34 -13.88
N PRO A 446 1.79 32.48 -13.65
CA PRO A 446 0.94 33.10 -14.67
C PRO A 446 1.73 33.57 -15.90
N VAL A 447 3.00 33.97 -15.71
CA VAL A 447 3.89 34.38 -16.82
C VAL A 447 4.11 33.26 -17.82
N LEU A 448 4.22 32.02 -17.35
CA LEU A 448 4.49 30.87 -18.22
C LEU A 448 3.22 30.39 -18.92
N VAL A 449 2.10 30.31 -18.19
CA VAL A 449 0.83 29.78 -18.70
C VAL A 449 0.13 30.70 -19.69
N ASN A 450 0.16 32.02 -19.44
CA ASN A 450 -0.59 32.97 -20.25
C ASN A 450 0.12 33.33 -21.56
N ASN A 451 1.44 33.11 -21.63
CA ASN A 451 2.25 33.54 -22.76
C ASN A 451 2.69 32.32 -23.60
N PHE A 452 3.15 31.23 -22.98
CA PHE A 452 3.76 30.13 -23.75
C PHE A 452 2.81 28.97 -24.05
N SER A 453 3.09 28.26 -25.14
CA SER A 453 2.31 27.09 -25.56
C SER A 453 2.40 25.92 -24.56
N LEU A 454 1.33 25.11 -24.47
CA LEU A 454 1.31 23.87 -23.67
C LEU A 454 2.39 22.88 -24.09
N LYS A 455 2.81 22.90 -25.36
CA LYS A 455 3.87 22.05 -25.88
C LYS A 455 5.22 22.41 -25.26
N LEU A 456 5.56 23.71 -25.23
CA LEU A 456 6.78 24.19 -24.56
C LEU A 456 6.76 23.84 -23.07
N LEU A 457 5.63 24.03 -22.39
CA LEU A 457 5.51 23.71 -20.96
C LEU A 457 5.78 22.22 -20.67
N ARG A 458 5.29 21.31 -21.52
CA ARG A 458 5.60 19.88 -21.40
C ARG A 458 7.08 19.58 -21.65
N GLU A 459 7.67 20.19 -22.68
CA GLU A 459 9.11 20.04 -22.93
C GLU A 459 9.93 20.58 -21.74
N LEU A 460 9.51 21.70 -21.11
CA LEU A 460 10.20 22.30 -19.97
C LEU A 460 10.19 21.44 -18.70
N ILE A 461 9.12 20.67 -18.46
CA ILE A 461 9.01 19.77 -17.31
C ILE A 461 10.18 18.79 -17.23
N GLU A 462 10.71 18.37 -18.39
CA GLU A 462 11.87 17.46 -18.45
C GLU A 462 13.18 18.13 -18.04
N SER A 463 13.32 19.45 -18.24
CA SER A 463 14.50 20.23 -17.83
C SER A 463 14.45 20.75 -16.40
N VAL A 464 13.31 20.61 -15.71
CA VAL A 464 13.20 21.05 -14.31
C VAL A 464 14.11 20.21 -13.43
N GLN A 465 15.09 20.87 -12.81
CA GLN A 465 15.99 20.29 -11.83
C GLN A 465 15.42 20.47 -10.42
N GLU A 466 15.46 19.42 -9.62
CA GLU A 466 15.06 19.50 -8.21
C GLU A 466 16.28 19.75 -7.34
N ILE A 467 16.26 20.85 -6.59
CA ILE A 467 17.28 21.24 -5.64
C ILE A 467 16.68 21.13 -4.23
N ASN A 468 17.27 20.24 -3.42
CA ASN A 468 16.88 20.06 -2.03
C ASN A 468 17.86 20.80 -1.14
N LEU A 469 17.37 21.82 -0.43
CA LEU A 469 18.15 22.63 0.49
C LEU A 469 17.96 22.15 1.92
N THR A 470 19.07 22.15 2.65
CA THR A 470 19.12 21.88 4.08
C THR A 470 19.00 23.18 4.89
N PRO A 471 18.67 23.12 6.19
CA PRO A 471 18.51 24.31 7.01
C PRO A 471 19.80 25.16 7.03
N GLN A 472 19.65 26.47 6.83
CA GLN A 472 20.73 27.46 6.73
C GLN A 472 21.66 27.33 5.51
N GLU A 473 21.37 26.41 4.59
CA GLU A 473 22.08 26.32 3.33
C GLU A 473 21.80 27.56 2.49
N LYS A 474 22.89 28.15 1.97
CA LYS A 474 22.84 29.34 1.13
C LYS A 474 22.91 28.90 -0.33
N LEU A 475 21.91 29.26 -1.10
CA LEU A 475 21.90 29.09 -2.54
C LEU A 475 22.17 30.44 -3.22
N SER A 476 23.24 30.49 -4.00
CA SER A 476 23.56 31.63 -4.86
C SER A 476 22.54 31.71 -5.99
N TYR A 477 22.07 32.93 -6.27
CA TYR A 477 21.08 33.16 -7.30
C TYR A 477 21.69 33.10 -8.70
N ASP A 478 21.52 31.97 -9.39
CA ASP A 478 21.93 31.80 -10.79
C ASP A 478 20.86 32.25 -11.81
N SER A 479 21.25 32.38 -13.07
CA SER A 479 20.39 32.77 -14.20
C SER A 479 19.35 31.70 -14.53
N GLY A 480 18.17 31.82 -13.93
CA GLY A 480 17.05 30.93 -14.18
C GLY A 480 15.85 31.22 -13.27
N LEU A 481 14.85 30.37 -13.34
CA LEU A 481 13.62 30.44 -12.56
C LEU A 481 13.64 29.40 -11.43
N TYR A 482 13.44 29.86 -10.21
CA TYR A 482 13.30 29.05 -9.00
C TYR A 482 11.86 29.07 -8.53
N ILE A 483 11.25 27.90 -8.35
CA ILE A 483 9.89 27.74 -7.85
C ILE A 483 9.94 26.93 -6.56
N LEU A 484 9.42 27.49 -5.47
CA LEU A 484 9.43 26.82 -4.18
C LEU A 484 8.32 25.77 -4.11
N LEU A 485 8.68 24.49 -3.94
CA LEU A 485 7.73 23.40 -3.79
C LEU A 485 7.24 23.29 -2.33
N LYS A 486 8.19 23.21 -1.40
CA LYS A 486 7.97 22.96 0.03
C LYS A 486 9.03 23.69 0.84
N GLY A 487 8.65 24.13 2.04
CA GLY A 487 9.51 24.86 2.96
C GLY A 487 9.35 26.38 2.86
N ASN A 488 10.23 27.10 3.56
CA ASN A 488 10.29 28.55 3.59
C ASN A 488 11.72 28.99 3.29
N ILE A 489 11.86 30.01 2.44
CA ILE A 489 13.17 30.53 2.05
C ILE A 489 13.19 32.03 2.31
N ASN A 490 14.20 32.45 3.06
CA ASN A 490 14.48 33.86 3.29
C ASN A 490 15.39 34.39 2.19
N ILE A 491 15.04 35.55 1.65
CA ILE A 491 15.81 36.26 0.64
C ILE A 491 16.66 37.30 1.35
N ILE A 492 17.96 37.26 1.11
CA ILE A 492 18.94 38.21 1.66
C ILE A 492 19.55 39.02 0.52
N PHE A 493 19.75 40.32 0.74
CA PHE A 493 20.38 41.22 -0.21
C PHE A 493 21.78 41.65 0.25
N GLY A 494 22.79 41.34 -0.54
CA GLY A 494 24.21 41.59 -0.30
C GLY A 494 24.82 40.68 0.78
N GLU A 495 26.01 41.04 1.26
CA GLU A 495 26.65 40.41 2.43
C GLU A 495 25.98 40.79 3.76
N GLY A 496 24.95 41.64 3.73
CA GLY A 496 24.20 42.05 4.91
C GLY A 496 23.32 40.93 5.47
N LYS A 497 23.03 40.96 6.78
CA LYS A 497 22.14 40.00 7.46
C LYS A 497 20.64 40.36 7.36
N SER A 498 20.27 41.42 6.65
CA SER A 498 18.88 41.86 6.57
C SER A 498 18.07 40.95 5.64
N ILE A 499 17.10 40.23 6.21
CA ILE A 499 16.11 39.47 5.47
C ILE A 499 15.20 40.48 4.77
N VAL A 500 15.17 40.42 3.44
CA VAL A 500 14.40 41.33 2.60
C VAL A 500 12.99 40.78 2.37
N GLY A 501 12.85 39.46 2.20
CA GLY A 501 11.55 38.82 2.02
C GLY A 501 11.59 37.32 2.32
N ASN A 502 10.41 36.68 2.30
CA ASN A 502 10.25 35.25 2.53
C ASN A 502 9.38 34.64 1.41
N LEU A 503 9.88 33.57 0.80
CA LEU A 503 9.19 32.79 -0.23
C LEU A 503 8.37 31.68 0.42
N LYS A 504 7.12 31.55 -0.02
CA LYS A 504 6.21 30.49 0.39
C LYS A 504 6.02 29.45 -0.73
N PRO A 505 5.54 28.24 -0.41
CA PRO A 505 5.26 27.21 -1.41
C PRO A 505 4.35 27.73 -2.56
N GLY A 506 4.83 27.60 -3.79
CA GLY A 506 4.20 28.10 -5.01
C GLY A 506 4.74 29.44 -5.51
N ASP A 507 5.49 30.18 -4.69
CA ASP A 507 6.12 31.42 -5.14
C ASP A 507 7.30 31.11 -6.08
N GLY A 508 7.41 31.91 -7.15
CA GLY A 508 8.51 31.86 -8.11
C GLY A 508 9.39 33.11 -7.99
N ILE A 509 10.70 32.91 -7.98
CA ILE A 509 11.72 33.98 -8.06
C ILE A 509 12.65 33.65 -9.22
N GLY A 510 13.16 34.62 -9.97
CA GLY A 510 13.94 34.28 -11.18
C GLY A 510 13.36 34.76 -12.49
N LEU A 511 12.18 35.38 -12.49
CA LEU A 511 11.49 35.70 -13.74
C LEU A 511 12.25 36.76 -14.53
N LYS A 512 12.78 37.81 -13.90
CA LYS A 512 13.62 38.79 -14.62
C LYS A 512 14.90 38.19 -15.16
N SER A 513 15.59 37.37 -14.36
CA SER A 513 16.82 36.69 -14.78
C SER A 513 16.59 35.63 -15.86
N LEU A 514 15.37 35.09 -15.97
CA LEU A 514 15.00 34.17 -17.03
C LEU A 514 14.92 34.88 -18.40
N PHE A 515 14.44 36.13 -18.43
CA PHE A 515 14.28 36.88 -19.69
C PHE A 515 15.48 37.81 -20.00
N ASN A 516 16.23 38.27 -19.00
CA ASN A 516 17.34 39.21 -19.18
C ASN A 516 18.65 38.69 -18.55
N GLU A 517 19.66 38.41 -19.38
CA GLU A 517 21.00 37.94 -18.95
C GLU A 517 21.83 39.01 -18.24
N GLN A 518 21.62 40.30 -18.55
CA GLN A 518 22.49 41.37 -18.05
C GLN A 518 22.12 41.88 -16.66
N GLN A 519 20.86 41.70 -16.23
CA GLN A 519 20.42 41.99 -14.86
C GLN A 519 20.61 40.75 -13.97
N GLN A 520 21.85 40.38 -13.73
CA GLN A 520 22.13 39.47 -12.63
C GLN A 520 21.89 40.23 -11.32
N ASN A 521 20.87 39.81 -10.55
CA ASN A 521 20.75 40.18 -9.14
C ASN A 521 21.83 39.46 -8.33
N LYS A 522 23.12 39.70 -8.65
CA LYS A 522 24.32 39.14 -8.00
C LYS A 522 24.39 39.38 -6.49
N LYS A 523 23.45 40.13 -5.94
CA LYS A 523 23.33 40.43 -4.51
C LYS A 523 22.25 39.59 -3.81
N LEU A 524 21.44 38.78 -4.50
CA LEU A 524 20.42 37.98 -3.82
C LEU A 524 20.97 36.61 -3.40
N ILE A 525 20.83 36.28 -2.12
CA ILE A 525 21.17 34.98 -1.55
C ILE A 525 19.89 34.39 -0.97
N LEU A 526 19.58 33.16 -1.35
CA LEU A 526 18.46 32.41 -0.82
C LEU A 526 18.94 31.56 0.35
N ILE A 527 18.34 31.72 1.53
CA ILE A 527 18.65 30.92 2.72
C ILE A 527 17.42 30.15 3.14
N SER A 528 17.55 28.82 3.21
CA SER A 528 16.48 27.98 3.69
C SER A 528 16.35 28.06 5.22
N GLU A 529 15.14 28.27 5.74
CA GLU A 529 14.88 28.20 7.20
C GLU A 529 14.90 26.75 7.71
N GLY A 530 14.47 25.81 6.86
CA GLY A 530 14.34 24.39 7.16
C GLY A 530 14.76 23.51 5.99
N PHE A 531 14.17 22.32 5.87
CA PHE A 531 14.28 21.53 4.64
C PHE A 531 13.32 22.11 3.61
N SER A 532 13.88 22.59 2.50
CA SER A 532 13.11 23.19 1.41
C SER A 532 13.46 22.53 0.09
N THR A 533 12.44 22.32 -0.75
CA THR A 533 12.61 21.75 -2.08
C THR A 533 12.27 22.82 -3.10
N ILE A 534 13.18 23.09 -4.02
CA ILE A 534 13.05 24.09 -5.08
C ILE A 534 13.16 23.41 -6.43
N TYR A 535 12.31 23.82 -7.36
CA TYR A 535 12.46 23.51 -8.77
C TYR A 535 13.20 24.64 -9.47
N PHE A 536 14.30 24.29 -10.13
CA PHE A 536 15.13 25.20 -10.90
C PHE A 536 15.00 24.92 -12.40
N ILE A 537 14.79 25.97 -13.16
CA ILE A 537 14.83 25.97 -14.63
C ILE A 537 15.93 26.92 -15.05
N SER A 538 16.98 26.36 -15.66
CA SER A 538 18.05 27.17 -16.25
C SER A 538 17.52 27.98 -17.43
N GLN A 539 17.97 29.23 -17.54
CA GLN A 539 17.70 30.07 -18.70
C GLN A 539 18.20 29.45 -20.01
N SER A 540 19.36 28.79 -20.00
CA SER A 540 19.92 28.14 -21.19
C SER A 540 19.01 27.03 -21.70
N ASP A 541 18.41 26.28 -20.78
CA ASP A 541 17.56 25.13 -21.10
C ASP A 541 16.17 25.59 -21.53
N PHE A 542 15.70 26.68 -20.95
CA PHE A 542 14.49 27.37 -21.39
C PHE A 542 14.65 27.87 -22.83
N PHE A 543 15.74 28.58 -23.12
CA PHE A 543 15.99 29.17 -24.45
C PHE A 543 16.12 28.10 -25.55
N LYS A 544 16.84 27.00 -25.28
CA LYS A 544 17.01 25.88 -26.24
C LYS A 544 15.70 25.22 -26.67
N LYS A 545 14.64 25.32 -25.86
CA LYS A 545 13.35 24.66 -26.11
C LYS A 545 12.34 25.56 -26.83
N LEU A 546 12.61 26.86 -26.92
CA LEU A 546 11.74 27.81 -27.63
C LEU A 546 11.76 27.53 -29.14
N LYS A 547 10.57 27.52 -29.77
CA LYS A 547 10.38 27.34 -31.21
C LYS A 547 9.30 28.29 -31.72
N ASP A 548 9.48 28.79 -32.94
CA ASP A 548 8.50 29.56 -33.71
C ASP A 548 7.81 30.67 -32.88
N THR A 549 6.49 30.56 -32.68
CA THR A 549 5.65 31.56 -31.99
C THR A 549 6.04 31.80 -30.53
N ASP A 550 6.60 30.79 -29.84
CA ASP A 550 7.04 30.93 -28.46
C ASP A 550 8.33 31.75 -28.37
N LEU A 551 9.17 31.72 -29.42
CA LEU A 551 10.40 32.53 -29.51
C LEU A 551 10.07 34.02 -29.66
N ASP A 552 9.09 34.36 -30.49
CA ASP A 552 8.65 35.75 -30.69
C ASP A 552 8.05 36.32 -29.41
N GLN A 553 7.24 35.53 -28.71
CA GLN A 553 6.71 35.91 -27.40
C GLN A 553 7.80 36.10 -26.35
N PHE A 554 8.82 35.23 -26.35
CA PHE A 554 9.97 35.40 -25.46
C PHE A 554 10.68 36.73 -25.69
N TYR A 555 10.97 37.08 -26.95
CA TYR A 555 11.61 38.36 -27.27
C TYR A 555 10.72 39.55 -26.92
N GLN A 556 9.42 39.46 -27.17
CA GLN A 556 8.47 40.50 -26.77
C GLN A 556 8.48 40.72 -25.25
N ILE A 557 8.50 39.65 -24.45
CA ILE A 557 8.57 39.74 -22.99
C ILE A 557 9.94 40.30 -22.56
N ARG A 558 11.03 39.81 -23.13
CA ARG A 558 12.39 40.29 -22.84
C ARG A 558 12.50 41.80 -23.06
N ASP A 559 12.05 42.28 -24.22
CA ASP A 559 12.19 43.68 -24.59
C ASP A 559 11.33 44.58 -23.66
N ARG A 560 10.16 44.11 -23.22
CA ARG A 560 9.35 44.79 -22.18
C ARG A 560 10.06 44.82 -20.83
N VAL A 561 10.66 43.70 -20.40
CA VAL A 561 11.42 43.61 -19.15
C VAL A 561 12.65 44.54 -19.18
N MET A 562 13.31 44.67 -20.33
CA MET A 562 14.43 45.62 -20.53
C MET A 562 13.99 47.07 -20.32
N ILE A 563 12.78 47.43 -20.77
CA ILE A 563 12.20 48.77 -20.64
C ILE A 563 11.57 49.00 -19.24
N GLN A 564 11.70 48.04 -18.32
CA GLN A 564 11.06 48.04 -16.99
C GLN A 564 9.53 48.16 -17.02
N ASN A 565 8.91 47.82 -18.15
CA ASN A 565 7.46 47.79 -18.28
C ASN A 565 6.93 46.39 -17.91
N TYR A 566 6.35 46.29 -16.71
CA TYR A 566 5.84 45.03 -16.15
C TYR A 566 4.34 44.85 -16.31
N ASP A 567 3.68 45.75 -17.05
CA ASP A 567 2.24 45.67 -17.30
C ASP A 567 1.92 44.37 -18.06
N ASN A 568 0.88 43.66 -17.60
CA ASN A 568 0.43 42.36 -18.12
C ASN A 568 1.38 41.16 -17.93
N LEU A 569 2.51 41.31 -17.21
CA LEU A 569 3.34 40.16 -16.85
C LEU A 569 2.85 39.43 -15.58
N PHE A 570 1.74 39.87 -14.95
CA PHE A 570 1.19 39.26 -13.73
C PHE A 570 2.21 39.03 -12.59
N LEU A 571 3.35 39.74 -12.66
CA LEU A 571 4.44 39.69 -11.68
C LEU A 571 3.96 40.35 -10.40
N LYS A 572 3.84 39.56 -9.33
CA LYS A 572 3.58 40.07 -7.98
C LYS A 572 4.92 40.39 -7.32
N CYS A 573 5.02 41.58 -6.75
CA CYS A 573 6.19 41.97 -5.98
C CYS A 573 6.37 41.06 -4.76
N LEU A 574 7.60 40.60 -4.52
CA LEU A 574 7.97 39.73 -3.41
C LEU A 574 7.79 40.41 -2.03
N LEU A 575 7.78 41.75 -2.01
CA LEU A 575 7.67 42.56 -0.79
C LEU A 575 6.25 43.06 -0.55
N CYS A 576 5.65 43.73 -1.53
CA CYS A 576 4.35 44.38 -1.36
C CYS A 576 3.16 43.59 -1.96
N ARG A 577 3.42 42.50 -2.68
CA ARG A 577 2.43 41.65 -3.37
C ARG A 577 1.55 42.36 -4.41
N LYS A 578 1.84 43.62 -4.76
CA LYS A 578 1.20 44.35 -5.85
C LYS A 578 1.77 43.91 -7.21
N GLN A 579 0.96 44.06 -8.25
CA GLN A 579 1.38 43.76 -9.62
C GLN A 579 2.19 44.92 -10.22
N GLY A 580 3.06 44.63 -11.19
CA GLY A 580 3.78 45.65 -11.97
C GLY A 580 5.23 45.93 -11.52
N HIS A 581 5.79 45.16 -10.58
CA HIS A 581 7.23 45.14 -10.27
C HIS A 581 7.59 43.89 -9.47
N GLU A 582 8.86 43.45 -9.49
CA GLU A 582 9.32 42.24 -8.77
C GLU A 582 9.83 42.55 -7.35
N ILE A 583 10.53 43.67 -7.17
CA ILE A 583 11.05 44.19 -5.89
C ILE A 583 10.74 45.69 -5.87
N CYS A 584 10.18 46.22 -4.78
CA CYS A 584 9.95 47.66 -4.64
C CYS A 584 11.29 48.39 -4.58
N GLU A 585 11.55 49.30 -5.51
CA GLU A 585 12.70 50.21 -5.42
C GLU A 585 12.47 51.25 -4.31
N ASP A 586 11.22 51.60 -4.05
CA ASP A 586 10.82 52.38 -2.87
C ASP A 586 10.68 51.45 -1.65
N ILE A 587 11.80 51.13 -1.01
CA ILE A 587 11.79 50.59 0.35
C ILE A 587 11.26 51.70 1.25
N TYR A 588 9.93 51.77 1.42
CA TYR A 588 9.33 52.67 2.40
C TYR A 588 9.95 52.36 3.76
N PHE A 589 10.68 53.33 4.29
CA PHE A 589 11.21 53.32 5.65
C PHE A 589 10.07 53.01 6.62
N ASN A 590 9.97 51.76 7.06
CA ASN A 590 8.96 51.36 8.03
C ASN A 590 9.44 51.80 9.42
N LEU A 591 9.17 53.08 9.70
CA LEU A 591 9.50 53.79 10.91
C LEU A 591 8.78 53.07 12.06
N ASN A 592 9.52 52.31 12.89
CA ASN A 592 8.93 51.66 14.06
C ASN A 592 8.42 52.75 15.01
N LYS A 593 7.13 53.06 14.87
CA LYS A 593 6.47 54.17 15.56
C LYS A 593 6.60 54.02 17.07
N GLU A 594 6.55 52.80 17.60
CA GLU A 594 6.69 52.55 19.02
C GLU A 594 8.10 52.88 19.51
N LEU A 595 9.13 52.50 18.75
CA LEU A 595 10.52 52.72 19.10
C LEU A 595 10.88 54.21 19.02
N ILE A 596 10.30 54.94 18.07
CA ILE A 596 10.51 56.38 17.91
C ILE A 596 9.67 57.18 18.90
N LEU A 597 8.43 56.76 19.19
CA LEU A 597 7.64 57.30 20.29
C LEU A 597 8.34 57.09 21.62
N ALA A 598 8.94 55.92 21.86
CA ALA A 598 9.75 55.67 23.05
C ALA A 598 10.98 56.58 23.10
N LYS A 599 11.66 56.81 21.97
CA LYS A 599 12.82 57.72 21.87
C LYS A 599 12.45 59.18 22.13
N TYR A 600 11.29 59.63 21.66
CA TYR A 600 10.76 60.99 21.89
C TYR A 600 10.16 61.15 23.29
N GLN A 601 9.59 60.10 23.87
CA GLN A 601 9.11 60.07 25.25
C GLN A 601 10.26 59.95 26.27
N TYR A 602 11.47 59.59 25.84
CA TYR A 602 12.63 59.47 26.72
C TYR A 602 13.25 60.82 27.11
N SER A 603 12.86 61.91 26.45
CA SER A 603 13.30 63.26 26.81
C SER A 603 12.35 63.88 27.83
N ALA A 604 12.34 63.35 29.05
CA ALA A 604 11.98 64.15 30.20
C ALA A 604 13.29 64.61 30.84
N ASP A 605 13.54 65.92 30.87
CA ASP A 605 14.63 66.48 31.66
C ASP A 605 14.47 65.99 33.09
N GLN A 606 15.43 65.16 33.54
CA GLN A 606 15.50 64.79 34.94
C GLN A 606 16.01 66.00 35.71
N ASP A 607 15.13 66.63 36.50
CA ASP A 607 15.54 67.53 37.56
C ASP A 607 16.43 66.75 38.55
N ARG A 608 17.74 66.85 38.36
CA ARG A 608 18.71 66.31 39.33
C ARG A 608 18.59 67.14 40.60
N GLN A 609 18.07 66.52 41.67
CA GLN A 609 18.32 67.01 43.01
C GLN A 609 19.83 67.15 43.21
N LYS A 610 20.31 68.40 43.33
CA LYS A 610 21.69 68.68 43.75
C LYS A 610 21.82 68.19 45.20
N SER A 611 22.78 67.29 45.42
CA SER A 611 23.15 66.64 46.69
C SER A 611 22.36 65.37 47.08
N PHE A 612 22.69 64.24 46.43
CA PHE A 612 22.54 62.93 47.06
C PHE A 612 23.90 62.46 47.58
N ILE A 613 24.07 62.46 48.91
CA ILE A 613 25.25 61.93 49.57
C ILE A 613 25.21 60.41 49.47
N ARG A 614 26.21 59.84 48.77
CA ARG A 614 26.34 58.41 48.54
C ARG A 614 26.70 57.71 49.86
N LYS A 615 25.70 57.21 50.61
CA LYS A 615 25.97 56.19 51.65
C LYS A 615 26.49 54.94 50.96
N ARG A 616 27.75 54.61 51.21
CA ARG A 616 28.41 53.39 50.75
C ARG A 616 27.66 52.20 51.35
N LYS A 617 26.69 51.63 50.62
CA LYS A 617 26.11 50.35 51.01
C LYS A 617 27.23 49.30 50.91
N GLU A 618 27.48 48.64 52.03
CA GLU A 618 28.48 47.58 52.17
C GLU A 618 28.35 46.56 51.05
N LYS A 619 29.50 46.03 50.61
CA LYS A 619 29.62 44.97 49.61
C LYS A 619 28.59 43.89 49.92
N SER A 620 27.75 43.54 48.94
CA SER A 620 26.70 42.55 49.14
C SER A 620 27.31 41.26 49.67
N LYS A 621 26.76 40.77 50.79
CA LYS A 621 27.08 39.48 51.41
C LYS A 621 26.62 38.30 50.55
N ALA A 622 26.49 38.48 49.24
CA ALA A 622 25.97 37.48 48.31
C ALA A 622 26.81 36.20 48.35
N PHE A 623 28.13 36.30 48.54
CA PHE A 623 28.98 35.12 48.67
C PHE A 623 28.72 34.35 49.97
N TYR A 624 28.54 35.06 51.09
CA TYR A 624 28.23 34.46 52.38
C TYR A 624 26.81 33.85 52.40
N GLU A 625 25.86 34.49 51.72
CA GLU A 625 24.49 34.01 51.53
C GLU A 625 24.47 32.71 50.70
N LEU A 626 25.28 32.65 49.64
CA LEU A 626 25.37 31.50 48.75
C LEU A 626 26.08 30.32 49.44
N GLU A 627 27.10 30.62 50.24
CA GLU A 627 27.81 29.64 51.06
C GLU A 627 26.95 29.11 52.21
N PHE A 628 26.15 29.97 52.85
CA PHE A 628 25.15 29.58 53.85
C PHE A 628 24.09 28.65 53.24
N ARG A 629 23.50 29.02 52.09
CA ARG A 629 22.52 28.17 51.38
C ARG A 629 23.08 26.80 51.01
N ARG A 630 24.35 26.75 50.58
CA ARG A 630 25.02 25.49 50.23
C ARG A 630 25.24 24.61 51.47
N ARG A 631 25.60 25.21 52.62
CA ARG A 631 25.72 24.49 53.90
C ARG A 631 24.37 23.97 54.40
N SER A 632 23.31 24.77 54.30
CA SER A 632 21.96 24.38 54.71
C SER A 632 21.42 23.21 53.88
N ALA A 633 21.67 23.23 52.56
CA ALA A 633 21.28 22.13 51.67
C ALA A 633 22.02 20.83 52.01
N ASN A 634 23.32 20.89 52.29
CA ASN A 634 24.10 19.72 52.69
C ASN A 634 23.65 19.14 54.04
N LEU A 635 23.30 20.00 55.01
CA LEU A 635 22.76 19.54 56.30
C LEU A 635 21.39 18.87 56.15
N CYS A 636 20.55 19.38 55.24
CA CYS A 636 19.28 18.76 54.92
C CYS A 636 19.49 17.35 54.34
N TYR A 637 20.34 17.23 53.32
CA TYR A 637 20.68 15.96 52.67
C TYR A 637 21.26 14.92 53.66
N GLN A 638 22.15 15.35 54.56
CA GLN A 638 22.70 14.45 55.58
C GLN A 638 21.65 14.00 56.61
N ARG A 639 20.67 14.85 56.93
CA ARG A 639 19.53 14.47 57.78
C ARG A 639 18.65 13.45 57.09
N THR A 640 18.34 13.63 55.81
CA THR A 640 17.53 12.69 55.04
C THR A 640 18.19 11.30 54.97
N ILE A 641 19.50 11.26 54.74
CA ILE A 641 20.26 9.99 54.78
C ILE A 641 20.25 9.38 56.18
N LYS A 642 20.35 10.19 57.25
CA LYS A 642 20.29 9.67 58.62
C LYS A 642 18.92 9.11 58.97
N THR A 643 17.84 9.72 58.52
CA THR A 643 16.48 9.19 58.72
C THR A 643 16.25 7.92 57.91
N MET A 644 16.72 7.86 56.67
CA MET A 644 16.67 6.62 55.87
C MET A 644 17.46 5.48 56.55
N LYS A 645 18.64 5.78 57.10
CA LYS A 645 19.44 4.80 57.86
C LYS A 645 18.87 4.43 59.24
N MET A 646 17.99 5.26 59.81
CA MET A 646 17.27 4.91 61.04
C MET A 646 16.06 4.03 60.72
N GLN A 647 15.40 4.27 59.59
CA GLN A 647 14.32 3.41 59.10
C GLN A 647 14.84 2.03 58.66
N GLU A 648 16.03 1.94 58.03
CA GLU A 648 16.69 0.64 57.77
C GLU A 648 17.07 -0.11 59.07
N LYS A 649 17.38 0.61 60.15
CA LYS A 649 17.70 -0.03 61.45
C LYS A 649 16.47 -0.44 62.25
N GLU A 650 15.36 0.28 62.11
CA GLU A 650 14.08 -0.12 62.69
C GLU A 650 13.48 -1.31 61.93
N SER A 651 13.77 -1.49 60.62
CA SER A 651 13.42 -2.72 59.89
C SER A 651 14.31 -3.92 60.23
N ASP A 652 15.58 -3.69 60.59
CA ASP A 652 16.51 -4.78 60.98
C ASP A 652 16.24 -5.33 62.41
N GLU A 653 15.46 -4.64 63.25
CA GLU A 653 15.09 -5.09 64.61
C GLU A 653 13.73 -5.84 64.66
N GLU A 654 12.97 -5.92 63.55
CA GLU A 654 11.68 -6.62 63.50
C GLU A 654 11.67 -7.94 62.70
N ASP A 655 12.75 -8.31 62.01
CA ASP A 655 12.83 -9.57 61.25
C ASP A 655 13.67 -10.65 61.95
N ASP A 656 13.04 -11.30 62.94
CA ASP A 656 13.43 -12.65 63.38
C ASP A 656 12.19 -13.56 63.34
N ASN A 657 11.60 -13.73 62.15
CA ASN A 657 10.92 -14.97 61.74
C ASN A 657 10.53 -15.05 60.25
N SER A 658 11.19 -15.98 59.56
CA SER A 658 10.73 -16.80 58.41
C SER A 658 10.34 -16.14 57.07
N GLN A 659 11.35 -16.08 56.18
CA GLN A 659 11.48 -16.68 54.83
C GLN A 659 10.30 -16.72 53.82
N ASN A 660 10.55 -15.98 52.71
CA ASN A 660 10.47 -16.36 51.28
C ASN A 660 9.10 -16.49 50.58
N GLU A 661 8.74 -15.58 49.67
CA GLU A 661 9.12 -15.55 48.23
C GLU A 661 8.47 -14.36 47.47
N GLU A 662 9.31 -13.70 46.66
CA GLU A 662 9.16 -12.73 45.56
C GLU A 662 7.77 -12.18 45.12
N SER A 663 7.70 -10.84 45.00
CA SER A 663 6.84 -10.17 44.02
C SER A 663 7.45 -8.86 43.50
N ASP A 664 7.77 -8.82 42.20
CA ASP A 664 8.12 -7.60 41.45
C ASP A 664 6.94 -6.61 41.44
N GLN A 665 6.99 -5.56 42.28
CA GLN A 665 6.11 -4.39 42.13
C GLN A 665 6.63 -3.10 42.79
N GLU A 666 7.94 -2.89 42.87
CA GLU A 666 8.51 -1.64 43.41
C GLU A 666 9.08 -0.75 42.30
N SER A 667 8.24 0.13 41.75
CA SER A 667 8.72 1.29 40.97
C SER A 667 7.71 2.44 40.89
N TYR A 668 6.46 2.24 41.34
CA TYR A 668 5.41 3.27 41.25
C TYR A 668 5.09 3.95 42.59
N ASP A 669 5.23 3.26 43.73
CA ASP A 669 4.79 3.79 45.03
C ASP A 669 5.75 4.84 45.64
N ASP A 670 7.08 4.73 45.43
CA ASP A 670 8.06 5.69 45.96
C ASP A 670 7.92 7.11 45.39
N LEU A 671 7.46 7.21 44.13
CA LEU A 671 7.21 8.50 43.46
C LEU A 671 5.93 9.17 43.95
N GLU A 672 4.97 8.39 44.45
CA GLU A 672 3.68 8.88 44.92
C GLU A 672 3.78 9.34 46.38
N GLN A 673 4.52 8.61 47.23
CA GLN A 673 4.84 9.05 48.60
C GLN A 673 5.69 10.33 48.63
N SER A 674 6.66 10.46 47.71
CA SER A 674 7.49 11.67 47.58
C SER A 674 6.68 12.91 47.15
N ARG A 675 5.63 12.73 46.34
CA ARG A 675 4.70 13.82 45.97
C ARG A 675 3.77 14.17 47.12
N HIS A 676 3.26 13.18 47.84
CA HIS A 676 2.37 13.40 48.96
C HIS A 676 3.04 14.19 50.09
N TYR A 677 4.32 13.90 50.38
CA TYR A 677 5.09 14.64 51.39
C TYR A 677 5.40 16.11 51.00
N LEU A 678 5.54 16.39 49.70
CA LEU A 678 5.76 17.73 49.16
C LEU A 678 4.48 18.57 49.13
N ASP A 679 3.32 17.94 48.92
CA ASP A 679 2.03 18.63 48.96
C ASP A 679 1.55 18.87 50.40
N GLU A 680 1.84 17.96 51.36
CA GLU A 680 1.51 18.20 52.78
C GLU A 680 2.37 19.28 53.44
N ASN A 681 3.60 19.51 52.96
CA ASN A 681 4.52 20.53 53.51
C ASN A 681 4.62 21.82 52.69
N LYS A 682 3.73 22.01 51.72
CA LYS A 682 3.70 23.22 50.87
C LYS A 682 3.48 24.50 51.67
N ASP A 683 2.69 24.42 52.74
CA ASP A 683 2.35 25.55 53.60
C ASP A 683 3.45 25.89 54.63
N SER A 684 4.27 24.93 55.05
CA SER A 684 5.43 25.22 55.90
C SER A 684 6.59 25.83 55.09
N ILE A 685 6.67 25.50 53.80
CA ILE A 685 7.63 26.10 52.85
C ILE A 685 7.21 27.53 52.46
N SER A 686 5.92 27.80 52.26
CA SER A 686 5.41 29.15 51.94
C SER A 686 5.63 30.15 53.09
N VAL A 687 5.49 29.71 54.34
CA VAL A 687 5.71 30.54 55.55
C VAL A 687 7.18 30.96 55.72
N PHE A 688 8.15 30.24 55.15
CA PHE A 688 9.55 30.65 55.17
C PHE A 688 9.88 31.71 54.10
N PHE A 689 9.11 31.77 53.00
CA PHE A 689 9.28 32.78 51.95
C PHE A 689 8.56 34.10 52.27
N ASP A 690 7.58 34.12 53.18
CA ASP A 690 6.82 35.33 53.54
C ASP A 690 7.47 36.22 54.62
N LYS A 691 8.51 35.75 55.33
CA LYS A 691 9.14 36.53 56.44
C LYS A 691 10.31 37.44 56.05
N GLN A 692 10.62 37.60 54.76
CA GLN A 692 11.50 38.67 54.30
C GLN A 692 10.86 39.52 53.19
N ALA A 693 9.57 39.81 53.37
CA ALA A 693 8.91 40.90 52.66
C ALA A 693 9.63 42.23 52.94
N THR A 694 10.12 42.82 51.86
CA THR A 694 10.51 44.22 51.71
C THR A 694 9.55 45.19 52.44
N PRO A 695 10.04 46.28 53.03
CA PRO A 695 9.28 47.13 53.93
C PRO A 695 8.04 47.72 53.25
N LYS A 696 6.90 47.65 53.98
CA LYS A 696 5.65 48.36 53.68
C LYS A 696 5.93 49.86 53.50
N GLN A 697 5.89 50.35 52.27
CA GLN A 697 5.67 51.77 52.03
C GLN A 697 4.19 52.09 52.24
N GLN A 698 3.96 53.01 53.17
CA GLN A 698 2.66 53.56 53.52
C GLN A 698 1.91 54.06 52.30
N ASN A 699 0.61 53.75 52.29
CA ASN A 699 -0.40 54.34 51.44
C ASN A 699 -0.44 55.87 51.64
N ASN A 700 0.31 56.60 50.83
CA ASN A 700 -0.08 57.91 50.33
C ASN A 700 0.01 57.82 48.81
N LYS A 701 -1.06 57.31 48.19
CA LYS A 701 -1.26 57.44 46.75
C LYS A 701 -1.50 58.93 46.46
N PRO A 702 -0.66 59.65 45.72
CA PRO A 702 -1.21 60.72 44.89
C PRO A 702 -2.14 60.02 43.89
N GLU A 703 -3.39 60.46 43.80
CA GLU A 703 -4.30 60.03 42.73
C GLU A 703 -3.65 60.29 41.37
N PHE A 704 -2.97 59.30 40.79
CA PHE A 704 -2.77 59.27 39.34
C PHE A 704 -4.04 58.72 38.71
N LYS A 705 -5.07 59.57 38.67
CA LYS A 705 -6.12 59.48 37.66
C LYS A 705 -5.44 59.25 36.32
N SER A 706 -5.85 58.18 35.66
CA SER A 706 -5.33 57.67 34.39
C SER A 706 -4.85 58.77 33.44
N MET A 707 -3.62 58.66 32.93
CA MET A 707 -3.17 59.48 31.81
C MET A 707 -4.08 59.28 30.57
N ARG A 708 -4.81 58.15 30.50
CA ARG A 708 -5.92 57.92 29.54
C ARG A 708 -7.07 58.94 29.64
N THR A 709 -7.34 59.54 30.81
CA THR A 709 -8.42 60.55 30.95
C THR A 709 -7.98 61.96 30.58
N LYS A 710 -6.69 62.32 30.70
CA LYS A 710 -6.16 63.60 30.18
C LYS A 710 -5.89 63.58 28.67
N ILE A 711 -5.70 62.40 28.07
CA ILE A 711 -5.44 62.24 26.63
C ILE A 711 -6.70 62.44 25.76
N LYS A 712 -7.92 62.26 26.30
CA LYS A 712 -9.18 62.54 25.58
C LYS A 712 -9.41 64.03 25.25
N GLY A 713 -8.62 64.93 25.84
CA GLY A 713 -8.72 66.37 25.62
C GLY A 713 -7.72 66.95 24.62
N SER A 714 -6.70 66.21 24.18
CA SER A 714 -5.71 66.76 23.24
C SER A 714 -6.28 66.84 21.82
N SER A 715 -6.05 67.95 21.12
CA SER A 715 -6.56 68.20 19.76
C SER A 715 -6.13 67.11 18.77
N ILE A 716 -4.93 66.56 18.95
CA ILE A 716 -4.36 65.49 18.10
C ILE A 716 -5.06 64.14 18.34
N VAL A 717 -5.47 63.83 19.56
CA VAL A 717 -6.18 62.57 19.85
C VAL A 717 -7.63 62.61 19.37
N ARG A 718 -8.31 63.78 19.44
CA ARG A 718 -9.61 63.97 18.79
C ARG A 718 -9.51 63.88 17.27
N MET A 719 -8.43 64.39 16.68
CA MET A 719 -8.18 64.28 15.24
C MET A 719 -7.94 62.82 14.81
N LEU A 720 -7.17 62.05 15.58
CA LEU A 720 -6.92 60.62 15.32
C LEU A 720 -8.15 59.74 15.60
N GLN A 721 -8.97 60.08 16.60
CA GLN A 721 -10.23 59.36 16.88
C GLN A 721 -11.30 59.60 15.81
N ASN A 722 -11.40 60.82 15.27
CA ASN A 722 -12.27 61.12 14.13
C ASN A 722 -11.83 60.37 12.86
N TYR A 723 -10.53 60.17 12.67
CA TYR A 723 -10.00 59.33 11.58
C TYR A 723 -10.36 57.86 11.74
N THR A 724 -10.44 57.34 12.97
CA THR A 724 -10.83 55.94 13.22
C THR A 724 -12.33 55.68 13.13
N GLN A 725 -13.19 56.71 13.25
CA GLN A 725 -14.65 56.56 13.14
C GLN A 725 -15.18 56.67 11.71
N GLN A 726 -14.41 57.19 10.76
CA GLN A 726 -14.69 57.03 9.33
C GLN A 726 -14.21 55.66 8.83
N LYS A 727 -14.88 54.59 9.28
CA LYS A 727 -14.99 53.38 8.46
C LYS A 727 -15.90 53.71 7.29
N VAL A 728 -15.35 54.29 6.23
CA VAL A 728 -15.99 54.23 4.91
C VAL A 728 -15.87 52.78 4.46
N GLN A 729 -17.01 52.13 4.28
CA GLN A 729 -17.10 50.86 3.55
C GLN A 729 -16.40 51.07 2.22
N TYR A 730 -15.29 50.36 1.98
CA TYR A 730 -14.68 50.28 0.66
C TYR A 730 -15.54 49.36 -0.22
N GLN A 731 -16.69 49.88 -0.63
CA GLN A 731 -17.31 49.54 -1.89
C GLN A 731 -17.55 50.86 -2.61
N ASP A 732 -16.89 50.95 -3.76
CA ASP A 732 -16.99 51.98 -4.78
C ASP A 732 -16.33 53.36 -4.51
N PHE A 733 -15.76 53.86 -5.61
CA PHE A 733 -15.36 55.23 -5.94
C PHE A 733 -13.89 55.67 -5.86
N CYS A 734 -13.41 55.93 -7.09
CA CYS A 734 -12.74 57.14 -7.57
C CYS A 734 -11.34 57.53 -7.10
N ILE A 735 -10.49 57.63 -8.11
CA ILE A 735 -9.27 58.43 -8.24
C ILE A 735 -9.36 59.70 -7.39
N ILE A 736 -8.74 59.68 -6.22
CA ILE A 736 -8.44 60.90 -5.47
C ILE A 736 -7.25 61.54 -6.20
N ASN A 737 -7.50 62.64 -6.91
CA ASN A 737 -6.49 63.39 -7.64
C ASN A 737 -5.35 63.82 -6.68
N ASP A 738 -4.10 63.57 -7.09
CA ASP A 738 -2.89 63.80 -6.31
C ASP A 738 -2.68 65.24 -5.79
N PHE A 739 -3.48 66.22 -6.25
CA PHE A 739 -3.36 67.63 -5.84
C PHE A 739 -4.14 68.02 -4.58
N GLU A 740 -5.10 67.22 -4.07
CA GLU A 740 -5.65 67.49 -2.73
C GLU A 740 -4.60 67.27 -1.62
N LYS A 741 -3.55 66.49 -1.91
CA LYS A 741 -2.37 66.35 -1.05
C LYS A 741 -1.58 67.65 -0.94
N MET A 742 -1.66 68.59 -1.89
CA MET A 742 -0.95 69.88 -1.77
C MET A 742 -1.48 70.77 -0.65
N LYS A 743 -2.77 70.66 -0.29
CA LYS A 743 -3.32 71.37 0.88
C LYS A 743 -2.69 70.89 2.20
N PHE A 744 -2.24 69.64 2.26
CA PHE A 744 -1.52 69.09 3.42
C PHE A 744 -0.09 69.65 3.56
N TYR A 745 0.58 70.02 2.47
CA TYR A 745 1.93 70.59 2.53
C TYR A 745 1.96 72.04 3.02
N ARG A 746 0.82 72.75 2.97
CA ARG A 746 0.65 74.08 3.59
C ARG A 746 0.98 74.08 5.09
N MET A 747 0.77 72.95 5.76
CA MET A 747 1.06 72.78 7.18
C MET A 747 2.57 72.73 7.49
N TYR A 748 3.40 72.38 6.51
CA TYR A 748 4.84 72.16 6.69
C TYR A 748 5.70 73.27 6.07
N TYR A 749 5.21 73.98 5.05
CA TYR A 749 5.96 75.03 4.35
C TYR A 749 5.14 76.32 4.15
N PRO A 750 4.92 77.12 5.20
CA PRO A 750 3.99 78.26 5.16
C PRO A 750 4.45 79.44 4.29
N THR A 751 5.72 79.47 3.87
CA THR A 751 6.32 80.54 3.05
C THR A 751 6.04 80.42 1.56
N PHE A 752 5.57 79.26 1.08
CA PHE A 752 5.22 79.05 -0.32
C PHE A 752 3.75 79.43 -0.59
N ASN A 753 3.51 80.25 -1.61
CA ASN A 753 2.18 80.74 -1.96
C ASN A 753 1.40 79.69 -2.78
N TYR A 754 1.02 78.60 -2.12
CA TYR A 754 0.25 77.49 -2.73
C TYR A 754 -1.09 77.94 -3.31
N ASP A 755 -1.70 78.99 -2.76
CA ASP A 755 -2.98 79.53 -3.24
C ASP A 755 -2.85 80.14 -4.66
N SER A 756 -1.70 80.72 -5.00
CA SER A 756 -1.39 81.18 -6.35
C SER A 756 -1.21 80.00 -7.32
N ALA A 757 -0.41 78.99 -6.96
CA ALA A 757 -0.16 77.82 -7.80
C ALA A 757 -1.45 77.03 -8.11
N ILE A 758 -2.33 76.88 -7.12
CA ILE A 758 -3.62 76.22 -7.27
C ILE A 758 -4.56 77.02 -8.19
N LYS A 759 -4.56 78.37 -8.09
CA LYS A 759 -5.33 79.24 -9.00
C LYS A 759 -4.85 79.13 -10.45
N THR A 760 -3.55 79.18 -10.69
CA THR A 760 -2.95 79.10 -12.03
C THR A 760 -3.25 77.75 -12.69
N TYR A 761 -3.17 76.66 -11.91
CA TYR A 761 -3.52 75.32 -12.39
C TYR A 761 -5.01 75.18 -12.72
N ASN A 762 -5.91 75.72 -11.89
CA ASN A 762 -7.34 75.68 -12.17
C ASN A 762 -7.73 76.54 -13.38
N GLN A 763 -7.03 77.65 -13.63
CA GLN A 763 -7.17 78.43 -14.87
C GLN A 763 -6.67 77.66 -16.09
N TRP A 764 -5.51 77.00 -15.99
CA TRP A 764 -4.99 76.12 -17.05
C TRP A 764 -5.98 74.99 -17.34
N ARG A 765 -6.42 74.25 -16.32
CA ARG A 765 -7.37 73.15 -16.44
C ARG A 765 -8.71 73.58 -17.04
N LYS A 766 -9.23 74.75 -16.67
CA LYS A 766 -10.43 75.31 -17.31
C LYS A 766 -10.20 75.59 -18.80
N LYS A 767 -9.05 76.16 -19.18
CA LYS A 767 -8.67 76.33 -20.59
C LYS A 767 -8.52 74.99 -21.33
N THR A 768 -7.91 73.97 -20.73
CA THR A 768 -7.72 72.65 -21.35
C THR A 768 -9.04 71.90 -21.52
N ILE A 769 -9.97 72.04 -20.59
CA ILE A 769 -11.31 71.44 -20.69
C ILE A 769 -12.14 72.16 -21.76
N GLN A 770 -11.98 73.48 -21.90
CA GLN A 770 -12.67 74.27 -22.93
C GLN A 770 -12.13 73.95 -24.36
N LEU A 771 -10.81 73.73 -24.50
CA LEU A 771 -10.16 73.30 -25.75
C LEU A 771 -10.42 71.84 -26.15
N ASN A 772 -10.95 71.01 -25.24
CA ASN A 772 -11.35 69.63 -25.53
C ASN A 772 -12.87 69.48 -25.74
N LEU A 773 -13.64 70.57 -25.59
CA LEU A 773 -15.09 70.63 -25.77
C LEU A 773 -15.51 71.49 -26.99
N GLU A 774 -14.62 72.38 -27.47
CA GLU A 774 -14.60 72.88 -28.85
C GLU A 774 -13.83 71.91 -29.75
#